data_AF-A0A661WZW6-F1
#
_entry.id   AF-A0A661WZW6-F1
#
_cell.length_a   1.000
_cell.length_b   1.000
_cell.length_c   1.000
_cell.angle_alpha   90.00
_cell.angle_beta   90.00
_cell.angle_gamma   90.00
#
_symmetry.space_group_name_H-M   'P 1'
#
loop_
_entity.id
_entity.type
_entity.pdbx_description
1 polymer ?
#
loop_
_entity_poly.entity_id
_entity_poly.type
_entity_poly.pdbx_seq_one_letter_code
_entity_poly.pdbx_strand_id
1 'polypeptide(L)'
;MAKRIDVLICGGTGCGSSGSDKVAERMFKELKKRNLLDEVNIIRTGCRGMCEFGPVMKIYPDDILYAQVEEKDVPEIIEEHIIKGRPVKRLLWHGIETPAEEKKHPFFSKQLRIVLSNCGEIDPENIEEYIAVGGYEALSKVLTEMTPEEVIDVVLKSGLRGRGGAGFPTGLKWKFGREAKGDEKYVICNGDEGDPGAFMDRSVFEGDPHAVIEGMIIAGYAIGAHKGYIYIRAEYPLAVKRIQIAINQAREYGLLGKNILETGFNFDIEVRQGAGAFVCGEETALIASIEGKRGQPKPKPPFPAQNGLWGKPTIINNVETLANIRHIILKGPEWFTSIGTEKSKGTKVFALTGKLNNTGLVEVPMGITLGEIIYDIGGGIPKNKKFKAVQIGGPSGGCIPKEHLNTPVDYESLTSLGAIMGSGGLIVLDEDTCMVNMAKFFLEFTVDESCGQCPPCRIGLKQMLKILDRITKGEGKLEDIEELERLGNIIKEASLCGLGQTAPNPVLSTLKYFRDEYIEHIIDKKCRAGVCASLFYAPCENACPANVDVPRYVSLMAEGKLEEAFKIHMERNPFPSICGRVCPAFCEAKCERGKLDEPVAIREIKRVFADWAKEKGIGFAPPENPKKERVAIVGAGPAGLSCAFYLTRLGYKPVVFEALPVAGGMMRIGIPDYRLPKDIVESEIKRIEKAGVEIKLNSPIKSIRELKERGFDAIF
;
A
#
# COMPACT_ATOMS: atom_id res chain seq x y z
N MET A 1 -46.75 -1.28 10.39
CA MET A 1 -46.69 -2.13 9.18
C MET A 1 -45.22 -2.28 8.82
N ALA A 2 -44.78 -3.47 8.41
CA ALA A 2 -43.42 -3.63 7.89
C ALA A 2 -43.28 -2.78 6.62
N LYS A 3 -42.22 -1.98 6.53
CA LYS A 3 -41.93 -1.20 5.33
C LYS A 3 -41.53 -2.15 4.20
N ARG A 4 -41.78 -1.77 2.94
CA ARG A 4 -41.56 -2.67 1.79
C ARG A 4 -40.13 -2.68 1.27
N ILE A 5 -39.38 -1.59 1.48
CA ILE A 5 -38.03 -1.39 0.92
C ILE A 5 -37.10 -0.88 2.02
N ASP A 6 -35.90 -1.45 2.08
CA ASP A 6 -34.81 -0.94 2.90
C ASP A 6 -33.70 -0.38 2.01
N VAL A 7 -33.34 0.87 2.25
CA VAL A 7 -32.23 1.56 1.58
C VAL A 7 -31.08 1.66 2.56
N LEU A 8 -30.08 0.80 2.37
CA LEU A 8 -28.89 0.72 3.19
C LEU A 8 -27.85 1.66 2.60
N ILE A 9 -27.47 2.68 3.35
CA ILE A 9 -26.47 3.66 2.92
C ILE A 9 -25.27 3.54 3.85
N CYS A 10 -24.11 3.20 3.27
CA CYS A 10 -22.88 3.00 4.03
C CYS A 10 -22.52 4.25 4.84
N GLY A 11 -22.54 4.15 6.16
CA GLY A 11 -22.20 5.20 7.11
C GLY A 11 -20.78 5.11 7.68
N GLY A 12 -19.93 4.23 7.13
CA GLY A 12 -18.52 4.16 7.53
C GLY A 12 -17.74 5.41 7.12
N THR A 13 -16.64 5.70 7.84
CA THR A 13 -15.85 6.93 7.68
C THR A 13 -15.41 7.24 6.24
N GLY A 14 -15.07 6.21 5.45
CA GLY A 14 -14.69 6.37 4.04
C GLY A 14 -15.83 6.92 3.17
N CYS A 15 -17.03 6.35 3.28
CA CYS A 15 -18.21 6.84 2.55
C CYS A 15 -18.70 8.18 3.09
N GLY A 16 -18.59 8.42 4.41
CA GLY A 16 -18.88 9.72 5.02
C GLY A 16 -18.04 10.84 4.40
N SER A 17 -16.75 10.60 4.23
CA SER A 17 -15.80 11.54 3.58
C SER A 17 -16.17 11.85 2.12
N SER A 18 -16.77 10.89 1.42
CA SER A 18 -17.28 11.06 0.04
C SER A 18 -18.71 11.63 -0.04
N GLY A 19 -19.30 12.09 1.07
CA GLY A 19 -20.61 12.74 1.09
C GLY A 19 -21.81 11.84 1.36
N SER A 20 -21.60 10.63 1.88
CA SER A 20 -22.69 9.67 2.18
C SER A 20 -23.77 10.22 3.13
N ASP A 21 -23.42 11.06 4.10
CA ASP A 21 -24.41 11.69 5.00
C ASP A 21 -25.38 12.59 4.22
N LYS A 22 -24.86 13.35 3.25
CA LYS A 22 -25.68 14.23 2.42
C LYS A 22 -26.62 13.42 1.52
N VAL A 23 -26.15 12.29 1.00
CA VAL A 23 -27.00 11.35 0.23
C VAL A 23 -28.15 10.84 1.10
N ALA A 24 -27.88 10.43 2.35
CA ALA A 24 -28.90 9.97 3.28
C ALA A 24 -29.92 11.07 3.63
N GLU A 25 -29.45 12.29 3.91
CA GLU A 25 -30.33 13.44 4.15
C GLU A 25 -31.19 13.78 2.94
N ARG A 26 -30.61 13.73 1.73
CA ARG A 26 -31.31 13.99 0.48
C ARG A 26 -32.38 12.93 0.22
N MET A 27 -32.06 11.66 0.48
CA MET A 27 -32.99 10.54 0.38
C MET A 27 -34.19 10.76 1.31
N PHE A 28 -33.95 11.11 2.58
CA PHE A 28 -35.01 11.40 3.54
C PHE A 28 -35.92 12.55 3.07
N LYS A 29 -35.34 13.66 2.62
CA LYS A 29 -36.09 14.84 2.14
C LYS A 29 -36.97 14.51 0.93
N GLU A 30 -36.46 13.75 -0.03
CA GLU A 30 -37.21 13.37 -1.24
C GLU A 30 -38.29 12.33 -0.96
N LEU A 31 -38.02 11.32 -0.10
CA LEU A 31 -39.05 10.38 0.34
C LEU A 31 -40.18 11.09 1.10
N LYS A 32 -39.84 12.07 1.96
CA LYS A 32 -40.84 12.90 2.64
C LYS A 32 -41.70 13.69 1.66
N LYS A 33 -41.09 14.31 0.65
CA LYS A 33 -41.80 15.08 -0.38
C LYS A 33 -42.81 14.22 -1.18
N ARG A 34 -42.51 12.93 -1.33
CA ARG A 34 -43.33 11.96 -2.08
C ARG A 34 -44.25 11.11 -1.20
N ASN A 35 -44.30 11.37 0.11
CA ASN A 35 -45.08 10.59 1.10
C ASN A 35 -44.74 9.09 1.14
N LEU A 36 -43.45 8.74 0.95
CA LEU A 36 -42.97 7.35 0.93
C LEU A 36 -42.25 6.91 2.22
N LEU A 37 -42.23 7.76 3.25
CA LEU A 37 -41.51 7.45 4.51
C LEU A 37 -42.11 6.26 5.27
N ASP A 38 -43.38 5.96 5.07
CA ASP A 38 -44.07 4.81 5.68
C ASP A 38 -43.82 3.50 4.92
N GLU A 39 -43.28 3.58 3.69
CA GLU A 39 -42.99 2.44 2.82
C GLU A 39 -41.50 2.09 2.73
N VAL A 40 -40.61 3.04 3.03
CA VAL A 40 -39.17 2.92 2.83
C VAL A 40 -38.40 3.20 4.13
N ASN A 41 -37.47 2.32 4.50
CA ASN A 41 -36.49 2.59 5.54
C ASN A 41 -35.19 3.12 4.95
N ILE A 42 -34.55 4.04 5.67
CA ILE A 42 -33.18 4.47 5.40
C ILE A 42 -32.34 3.97 6.55
N ILE A 43 -31.41 3.07 6.28
CA ILE A 43 -30.57 2.41 7.29
C ILE A 43 -29.12 2.85 7.08
N ARG A 44 -28.45 3.29 8.16
CA ARG A 44 -27.05 3.72 8.11
C ARG A 44 -26.14 2.57 8.51
N THR A 45 -25.63 1.82 7.53
CA THR A 45 -24.86 0.61 7.81
C THR A 45 -23.36 0.85 8.02
N GLY A 46 -22.63 -0.21 8.40
CA GLY A 46 -21.17 -0.24 8.40
C GLY A 46 -20.52 -0.25 7.02
N CYS A 47 -19.18 -0.27 6.98
CA CYS A 47 -18.42 -0.33 5.72
C CYS A 47 -18.52 -1.73 5.06
N ARG A 48 -18.86 -1.78 3.76
CA ARG A 48 -18.82 -3.03 2.95
C ARG A 48 -17.42 -3.40 2.43
N GLY A 49 -16.42 -2.58 2.72
CA GLY A 49 -15.03 -2.76 2.28
C GLY A 49 -14.71 -2.20 0.89
N MET A 50 -15.61 -1.44 0.26
CA MET A 50 -15.42 -0.88 -1.09
C MET A 50 -15.16 0.63 -1.05
N CYS A 51 -14.04 1.03 -0.46
CA CYS A 51 -13.78 2.45 -0.16
C CYS A 51 -13.65 3.32 -1.41
N GLU A 52 -13.03 2.81 -2.48
CA GLU A 52 -12.87 3.50 -3.79
C GLU A 52 -14.21 3.88 -4.44
N PHE A 53 -15.26 3.11 -4.13
CA PHE A 53 -16.57 3.20 -4.77
C PHE A 53 -17.62 3.90 -3.90
N GLY A 54 -17.19 4.52 -2.78
CA GLY A 54 -18.07 5.27 -1.89
C GLY A 54 -18.56 6.59 -2.51
N PRO A 55 -19.78 7.08 -2.17
CA PRO A 55 -20.78 6.45 -1.30
C PRO A 55 -21.44 5.21 -1.94
N VAL A 56 -21.52 4.14 -1.15
CA VAL A 56 -22.17 2.88 -1.55
C VAL A 56 -23.57 2.81 -0.96
N MET A 57 -24.55 2.41 -1.78
CA MET A 57 -25.95 2.23 -1.40
C MET A 57 -26.43 0.87 -1.86
N LYS A 58 -27.24 0.20 -1.04
CA LYS A 58 -27.84 -1.08 -1.36
C LYS A 58 -29.35 -1.02 -1.11
N ILE A 59 -30.15 -1.62 -2.00
CA ILE A 59 -31.62 -1.60 -1.89
C ILE A 59 -32.14 -3.03 -1.78
N TYR A 60 -32.82 -3.33 -0.67
CA TYR A 60 -33.55 -4.58 -0.44
C TYR A 60 -35.05 -4.41 -0.71
N PRO A 61 -35.76 -5.46 -1.18
CA PRO A 61 -35.31 -6.86 -1.31
C PRO A 61 -34.58 -7.20 -2.61
N ASP A 62 -34.48 -6.29 -3.57
CA ASP A 62 -33.85 -6.55 -4.88
C ASP A 62 -32.35 -6.86 -4.78
N ASP A 63 -31.71 -6.51 -3.65
CA ASP A 63 -30.33 -6.83 -3.31
C ASP A 63 -29.33 -6.20 -4.31
N ILE A 64 -29.69 -5.01 -4.82
CA ILE A 64 -28.93 -4.25 -5.83
C ILE A 64 -27.95 -3.29 -5.17
N LEU A 65 -26.71 -3.28 -5.68
CA LEU A 65 -25.62 -2.42 -5.21
C LEU A 65 -25.36 -1.25 -6.16
N TYR A 66 -25.46 -0.03 -5.62
CA TYR A 66 -25.05 1.21 -6.26
C TYR A 66 -23.73 1.72 -5.70
N ALA A 67 -22.88 2.23 -6.59
CA ALA A 67 -21.58 2.81 -6.28
C ALA A 67 -21.51 4.28 -6.70
N GLN A 68 -20.66 5.06 -6.02
CA GLN A 68 -20.40 6.48 -6.29
C GLN A 68 -21.68 7.33 -6.37
N VAL A 69 -22.65 7.04 -5.48
CA VAL A 69 -23.92 7.74 -5.47
C VAL A 69 -23.73 9.16 -4.97
N GLU A 70 -24.17 10.16 -5.74
CA GLU A 70 -24.17 11.56 -5.36
C GLU A 70 -25.59 12.06 -4.99
N GLU A 71 -25.67 13.22 -4.35
CA GLU A 71 -26.95 13.86 -3.99
C GLU A 71 -27.87 14.10 -5.20
N LYS A 72 -27.28 14.38 -6.36
CA LYS A 72 -28.02 14.63 -7.62
C LYS A 72 -28.71 13.37 -8.16
N ASP A 73 -28.22 12.19 -7.79
CA ASP A 73 -28.70 10.90 -8.29
C ASP A 73 -29.93 10.40 -7.52
N VAL A 74 -30.10 10.85 -6.27
CA VAL A 74 -31.17 10.40 -5.36
C VAL A 74 -32.58 10.51 -5.98
N PRO A 75 -32.98 11.62 -6.64
CA PRO A 75 -34.31 11.70 -7.25
C PRO A 75 -34.54 10.66 -8.35
N GLU A 76 -33.52 10.31 -9.12
CA GLU A 76 -33.58 9.29 -10.18
C GLU A 76 -33.70 7.89 -9.56
N ILE A 77 -32.93 7.59 -8.51
CA ILE A 77 -33.02 6.32 -7.79
C ILE A 77 -34.42 6.10 -7.21
N ILE A 78 -35.00 7.13 -6.59
CA ILE A 78 -36.36 7.03 -6.03
C ILE A 78 -37.39 6.80 -7.14
N GLU A 79 -37.28 7.55 -8.24
CA GLU A 79 -38.23 7.46 -9.36
C GLU A 79 -38.14 6.13 -10.11
N GLU A 80 -36.95 5.71 -10.52
CA GLU A 80 -36.77 4.53 -11.34
C GLU A 80 -36.77 3.26 -10.51
N HIS A 81 -36.03 3.21 -9.40
CA HIS A 81 -35.91 1.97 -8.63
C HIS A 81 -37.01 1.82 -7.59
N ILE A 82 -37.17 2.78 -6.67
CA ILE A 82 -38.09 2.62 -5.52
C ILE A 82 -39.56 2.63 -5.97
N ILE A 83 -39.93 3.49 -6.94
CA ILE A 83 -41.31 3.60 -7.44
C ILE A 83 -41.58 2.65 -8.59
N LYS A 84 -40.71 2.59 -9.62
CA LYS A 84 -40.96 1.80 -10.84
C LYS A 84 -40.31 0.41 -10.86
N GLY A 85 -39.46 0.08 -9.87
CA GLY A 85 -38.80 -1.23 -9.78
C GLY A 85 -37.69 -1.45 -10.81
N ARG A 86 -37.14 -0.40 -11.41
CA ARG A 86 -36.07 -0.49 -12.42
C ARG A 86 -34.74 0.04 -11.89
N PRO A 87 -33.70 -0.80 -11.79
CA PRO A 87 -32.39 -0.35 -11.36
C PRO A 87 -31.78 0.72 -12.28
N VAL A 88 -31.09 1.70 -11.68
CA VAL A 88 -30.41 2.78 -12.41
C VAL A 88 -29.07 2.27 -12.96
N LYS A 89 -29.08 1.75 -14.20
CA LYS A 89 -27.95 1.02 -14.81
C LYS A 89 -26.60 1.75 -14.73
N ARG A 90 -26.59 3.08 -14.89
CA ARG A 90 -25.34 3.89 -14.86
C ARG A 90 -24.67 3.94 -13.48
N LEU A 91 -25.42 3.66 -12.41
CA LEU A 91 -24.93 3.69 -11.02
C LEU A 91 -24.61 2.29 -10.47
N LEU A 92 -24.94 1.25 -11.24
CA LEU A 92 -24.64 -0.12 -10.85
C LEU A 92 -23.14 -0.34 -10.80
N TRP A 93 -22.67 -0.91 -9.70
CA TRP A 93 -21.25 -1.23 -9.56
C TRP A 93 -20.83 -2.26 -10.62
N HIS A 94 -19.87 -1.91 -11.48
CA HIS A 94 -19.45 -2.69 -12.66
C HIS A 94 -20.60 -3.16 -13.57
N GLY A 95 -21.75 -2.47 -13.59
CA GLY A 95 -22.91 -2.88 -14.36
C GLY A 95 -23.56 -4.20 -13.89
N ILE A 96 -23.27 -4.62 -12.65
CA ILE A 96 -23.82 -5.84 -12.06
C ILE A 96 -25.31 -5.61 -11.74
N GLU A 97 -26.18 -6.44 -12.32
CA GLU A 97 -27.64 -6.33 -12.18
C GLU A 97 -28.21 -7.35 -11.20
N THR A 98 -27.41 -8.32 -10.74
CA THR A 98 -27.88 -9.39 -9.84
C THR A 98 -26.91 -9.71 -8.69
N PRO A 99 -27.40 -10.14 -7.52
CA PRO A 99 -26.55 -10.58 -6.42
C PRO A 99 -25.66 -11.77 -6.75
N ALA A 100 -26.13 -12.65 -7.64
CA ALA A 100 -25.36 -13.81 -8.09
C ALA A 100 -24.12 -13.41 -8.89
N GLU A 101 -24.21 -12.33 -9.67
CA GLU A 101 -23.08 -11.73 -10.38
C GLU A 101 -22.14 -11.00 -9.42
N GLU A 102 -22.67 -10.28 -8.43
CA GLU A 102 -21.86 -9.64 -7.37
C GLU A 102 -20.98 -10.67 -6.66
N LYS A 103 -21.57 -11.78 -6.21
CA LYS A 103 -20.84 -12.87 -5.53
C LYS A 103 -19.81 -13.55 -6.40
N LYS A 104 -19.98 -13.55 -7.73
CA LYS A 104 -19.01 -14.09 -8.69
C LYS A 104 -17.87 -13.13 -9.01
N HIS A 105 -18.06 -11.84 -8.79
CA HIS A 105 -17.05 -10.84 -9.07
C HIS A 105 -15.75 -11.16 -8.29
N PRO A 106 -14.56 -11.11 -8.91
CA PRO A 106 -13.28 -11.46 -8.28
C PRO A 106 -13.02 -10.78 -6.94
N PHE A 107 -13.50 -9.54 -6.78
CA PHE A 107 -13.43 -8.80 -5.53
C PHE A 107 -14.08 -9.55 -4.37
N PHE A 108 -15.24 -10.18 -4.57
CA PHE A 108 -16.00 -10.87 -3.51
C PHE A 108 -15.79 -12.39 -3.49
N SER A 109 -15.62 -13.03 -4.65
CA SER A 109 -15.62 -14.50 -4.77
C SER A 109 -14.43 -15.17 -4.08
N LYS A 110 -13.31 -14.46 -3.90
CA LYS A 110 -12.14 -14.93 -3.15
C LYS A 110 -12.13 -14.55 -1.68
N GLN A 111 -13.12 -13.79 -1.22
CA GLN A 111 -13.24 -13.41 0.18
C GLN A 111 -14.02 -14.46 0.97
N LEU A 112 -13.64 -14.64 2.23
CA LEU A 112 -14.39 -15.42 3.21
C LEU A 112 -14.68 -14.50 4.40
N ARG A 113 -15.81 -13.81 4.37
CA ARG A 113 -16.19 -12.81 5.37
C ARG A 113 -16.74 -13.46 6.63
N ILE A 114 -15.91 -13.63 7.65
CA ILE A 114 -16.28 -14.11 8.98
C ILE A 114 -16.44 -12.91 9.91
N VAL A 115 -15.37 -12.16 10.15
CA VAL A 115 -15.37 -10.98 11.02
C VAL A 115 -16.21 -9.86 10.42
N LEU A 116 -16.09 -9.65 9.11
CA LEU A 116 -16.82 -8.60 8.40
C LEU A 116 -18.22 -9.04 7.94
N SER A 117 -18.73 -10.20 8.39
CA SER A 117 -20.01 -10.77 7.92
C SER A 117 -21.19 -9.82 8.05
N ASN A 118 -21.30 -9.11 9.16
CA ASN A 118 -22.37 -8.14 9.44
C ASN A 118 -22.10 -6.74 8.85
N CYS A 119 -20.85 -6.43 8.53
CA CYS A 119 -20.46 -5.09 8.12
C CYS A 119 -21.09 -4.69 6.78
N GLY A 120 -21.99 -3.71 6.84
CA GLY A 120 -22.73 -3.20 5.69
C GLY A 120 -24.03 -3.96 5.38
N GLU A 121 -24.43 -4.91 6.24
CA GLU A 121 -25.71 -5.63 6.18
C GLU A 121 -26.68 -5.22 7.29
N ILE A 122 -26.17 -4.84 8.48
CA ILE A 122 -26.97 -4.40 9.63
C ILE A 122 -26.76 -2.91 9.96
N ASP A 123 -27.71 -2.33 10.71
CA ASP A 123 -27.53 -1.09 11.44
C ASP A 123 -26.65 -1.31 12.70
N PRO A 124 -25.44 -0.75 12.76
CA PRO A 124 -24.54 -0.90 13.91
C PRO A 124 -25.02 -0.15 15.15
N GLU A 125 -26.02 0.73 15.06
CA GLU A 125 -26.61 1.48 16.17
C GLU A 125 -27.91 0.82 16.68
N ASN A 126 -28.29 -0.36 16.16
CA ASN A 126 -29.46 -1.12 16.59
C ASN A 126 -29.09 -2.55 17.05
N ILE A 127 -29.17 -2.81 18.36
CA ILE A 127 -28.90 -4.13 18.95
C ILE A 127 -29.84 -5.23 18.45
N GLU A 128 -31.08 -4.90 18.09
CA GLU A 128 -32.07 -5.90 17.65
C GLU A 128 -31.68 -6.53 16.31
N GLU A 129 -31.06 -5.76 15.40
CA GLU A 129 -30.55 -6.30 14.14
C GLU A 129 -29.37 -7.24 14.37
N TYR A 130 -28.49 -6.92 15.35
CA TYR A 130 -27.42 -7.81 15.75
C TYR A 130 -27.96 -9.15 16.31
N ILE A 131 -28.98 -9.09 17.17
CA ILE A 131 -29.64 -10.28 17.71
C ILE A 131 -30.34 -11.08 16.60
N ALA A 132 -31.00 -10.41 15.65
CA ALA A 132 -31.73 -11.06 14.56
C ALA A 132 -30.82 -11.89 13.63
N VAL A 133 -29.53 -11.56 13.54
CA VAL A 133 -28.53 -12.34 12.79
C VAL A 133 -27.75 -13.34 13.64
N GLY A 134 -28.26 -13.68 14.84
CA GLY A 134 -27.67 -14.67 15.75
C GLY A 134 -26.65 -14.10 16.74
N GLY A 135 -26.62 -12.78 16.92
CA GLY A 135 -25.80 -12.13 17.93
C GLY A 135 -26.20 -12.51 19.35
N TYR A 136 -25.21 -12.65 20.25
CA TYR A 136 -25.38 -13.11 21.64
C TYR A 136 -25.80 -14.57 21.84
N GLU A 137 -26.05 -15.35 20.78
CA GLU A 137 -26.26 -16.79 20.88
C GLU A 137 -25.02 -17.50 21.46
N ALA A 138 -23.82 -17.07 21.05
CA ALA A 138 -22.59 -17.65 21.55
C ALA A 138 -22.40 -17.35 23.03
N LEU A 139 -22.72 -16.11 23.45
CA LEU A 139 -22.72 -15.73 24.85
C LEU A 139 -23.69 -16.57 25.68
N SER A 140 -24.94 -16.73 25.21
CA SER A 140 -25.94 -17.55 25.89
C SER A 140 -25.41 -18.96 26.12
N LYS A 141 -24.95 -19.63 25.05
CA LYS A 141 -24.37 -20.97 25.11
C LYS A 141 -23.20 -21.05 26.10
N VAL A 142 -22.29 -20.08 26.08
CA VAL A 142 -21.13 -20.05 26.98
C VAL A 142 -21.55 -19.96 28.44
N LEU A 143 -22.52 -19.12 28.78
CA LEU A 143 -22.90 -18.90 30.18
C LEU A 143 -23.81 -20.00 30.73
N THR A 144 -24.57 -20.70 29.88
CA THR A 144 -25.53 -21.72 30.33
C THR A 144 -25.06 -23.16 30.17
N GLU A 145 -24.17 -23.45 29.21
CA GLU A 145 -23.80 -24.82 28.84
C GLU A 145 -22.30 -25.13 28.99
N MET A 146 -21.44 -24.12 29.16
CA MET A 146 -19.98 -24.31 29.17
C MET A 146 -19.35 -23.82 30.46
N THR A 147 -18.28 -24.48 30.88
CA THR A 147 -17.37 -24.00 31.92
C THR A 147 -16.31 -23.06 31.34
N PRO A 148 -15.70 -22.16 32.15
CA PRO A 148 -14.61 -21.29 31.69
C PRO A 148 -13.45 -22.06 31.05
N GLU A 149 -13.11 -23.22 31.59
CA GLU A 149 -12.05 -24.09 31.10
C GLU A 149 -12.38 -24.71 29.72
N GLU A 150 -13.63 -25.10 29.48
CA GLU A 150 -14.09 -25.57 28.16
C GLU A 150 -14.05 -24.47 27.10
N VAL A 151 -14.42 -23.23 27.48
CA VAL A 151 -14.30 -22.07 26.57
C VAL A 151 -12.84 -21.85 26.16
N ILE A 152 -11.92 -21.90 27.12
CA ILE A 152 -10.47 -21.77 26.85
C ILE A 152 -9.99 -22.90 25.93
N ASP A 153 -10.43 -24.14 26.18
CA ASP A 153 -10.05 -25.30 25.37
C ASP A 153 -10.56 -25.18 23.92
N VAL A 154 -11.80 -24.73 23.71
CA VAL A 154 -12.34 -24.47 22.36
C VAL A 154 -11.51 -23.42 21.63
N VAL A 155 -11.20 -22.28 22.28
CA VAL A 155 -10.39 -21.22 21.67
C VAL A 155 -8.96 -21.70 21.43
N LEU A 156 -8.39 -22.52 22.30
CA LEU A 156 -7.07 -23.11 22.14
C LEU A 156 -7.03 -24.08 20.94
N LYS A 157 -8.00 -25.00 20.85
CA LYS A 157 -8.13 -25.98 19.75
C LYS A 157 -8.41 -25.32 18.40
N SER A 158 -9.09 -24.17 18.39
CA SER A 158 -9.29 -23.40 17.15
C SER A 158 -7.98 -22.95 16.49
N GLY A 159 -6.90 -22.85 17.27
CA GLY A 159 -5.62 -22.31 16.78
C GLY A 159 -5.67 -20.82 16.45
N LEU A 160 -6.67 -20.07 16.96
CA LEU A 160 -6.75 -18.61 16.78
C LEU A 160 -5.49 -17.94 17.32
N ARG A 161 -4.82 -17.20 16.43
CA ARG A 161 -3.66 -16.35 16.75
C ARG A 161 -4.10 -14.90 16.82
N GLY A 162 -3.51 -14.13 17.74
CA GLY A 162 -3.80 -12.72 17.92
C GLY A 162 -3.62 -11.92 16.62
N ARG A 163 -4.66 -11.18 16.24
CA ARG A 163 -4.74 -10.48 14.95
C ARG A 163 -4.10 -9.10 14.91
N GLY A 164 -3.63 -8.58 16.05
CA GLY A 164 -2.88 -7.32 16.15
C GLY A 164 -1.40 -7.42 15.75
N GLY A 165 -0.98 -8.44 14.99
CA GLY A 165 0.38 -8.52 14.41
C GLY A 165 1.27 -9.64 14.94
N ALA A 166 1.48 -9.75 16.25
CA ALA A 166 2.44 -10.71 16.81
C ALA A 166 2.04 -12.20 16.64
N GLY A 167 0.76 -12.48 16.41
CA GLY A 167 0.29 -13.85 16.17
C GLY A 167 0.44 -14.79 17.38
N PHE A 168 0.40 -14.29 18.62
CA PHE A 168 0.44 -15.17 19.80
C PHE A 168 -0.86 -16.00 19.93
N PRO A 169 -0.81 -17.30 20.29
CA PRO A 169 -2.02 -18.12 20.45
C PRO A 169 -2.99 -17.58 21.51
N THR A 170 -4.22 -17.28 21.10
CA THR A 170 -5.22 -16.62 21.96
C THR A 170 -5.67 -17.52 23.11
N GLY A 171 -5.95 -18.80 22.85
CA GLY A 171 -6.34 -19.74 23.90
C GLY A 171 -5.27 -19.93 24.98
N LEU A 172 -3.99 -19.92 24.58
CA LEU A 172 -2.88 -19.99 25.54
C LEU A 172 -2.79 -18.72 26.40
N LYS A 173 -3.04 -17.54 25.81
CA LYS A 173 -3.10 -16.27 26.55
C LYS A 173 -4.23 -16.30 27.59
N TRP A 174 -5.40 -16.83 27.22
CA TRP A 174 -6.53 -16.94 28.13
C TRP A 174 -6.27 -17.96 29.24
N LYS A 175 -5.65 -19.10 28.92
CA LYS A 175 -5.18 -20.09 29.89
C LYS A 175 -4.27 -19.45 30.95
N PHE A 176 -3.26 -18.67 30.53
CA PHE A 176 -2.38 -17.97 31.47
C PHE A 176 -3.13 -16.95 32.33
N GLY A 177 -4.08 -16.20 31.76
CA GLY A 177 -4.91 -15.27 32.53
C GLY A 177 -5.81 -15.98 33.55
N ARG A 178 -6.33 -17.16 33.22
CA ARG A 178 -7.14 -17.99 34.12
C ARG A 178 -6.32 -18.59 35.25
N GLU A 179 -5.14 -19.14 34.94
CA GLU A 179 -4.24 -19.77 35.91
C GLU A 179 -3.51 -18.77 36.82
N ALA A 180 -3.43 -17.50 36.41
CA ALA A 180 -2.81 -16.45 37.21
C ALA A 180 -3.56 -16.21 38.53
N LYS A 181 -2.81 -16.10 39.63
CA LYS A 181 -3.33 -15.84 40.98
C LYS A 181 -3.80 -14.39 41.10
N GLY A 182 -5.03 -14.20 41.58
CA GLY A 182 -5.61 -12.90 41.88
C GLY A 182 -7.13 -12.94 41.81
N ASP A 183 -7.79 -12.32 42.79
CA ASP A 183 -9.25 -12.27 42.88
C ASP A 183 -9.87 -11.29 41.85
N GLU A 184 -9.07 -10.35 41.37
CA GLU A 184 -9.46 -9.38 40.33
C GLU A 184 -8.64 -9.60 39.08
N LYS A 185 -9.32 -9.61 37.93
CA LYS A 185 -8.72 -9.77 36.61
C LYS A 185 -9.39 -8.84 35.61
N TYR A 186 -8.67 -8.50 34.55
CA TYR A 186 -9.14 -7.56 33.53
C TYR A 186 -9.02 -8.12 32.11
N VAL A 187 -9.92 -7.67 31.24
CA VAL A 187 -9.84 -7.88 29.79
C VAL A 187 -9.66 -6.52 29.13
N ILE A 188 -8.72 -6.41 28.20
CA ILE A 188 -8.57 -5.20 27.40
C ILE A 188 -8.73 -5.53 25.93
N CYS A 189 -9.63 -4.81 25.25
CA CYS A 189 -9.69 -4.75 23.81
C CYS A 189 -8.76 -3.61 23.34
N ASN A 190 -7.71 -3.98 22.61
CA ASN A 190 -6.79 -3.04 21.98
C ASN A 190 -7.33 -2.65 20.60
N GLY A 191 -7.90 -1.45 20.53
CA GLY A 191 -8.36 -0.77 19.32
C GLY A 191 -7.47 0.41 18.91
N ASP A 192 -6.20 0.43 19.33
CA ASP A 192 -5.23 1.46 18.93
C ASP A 192 -4.59 1.11 17.58
N GLU A 193 -5.42 1.06 16.54
CA GLU A 193 -5.00 0.77 15.16
C GLU A 193 -4.28 1.99 14.57
N GLY A 194 -3.01 2.16 14.96
CA GLY A 194 -2.18 3.30 14.62
C GLY A 194 -1.46 3.21 13.26
N ASP A 195 -1.48 2.03 12.61
CA ASP A 195 -0.76 1.81 11.36
C ASP A 195 -1.37 2.66 10.21
N PRO A 196 -0.57 3.48 9.51
CA PRO A 196 -1.00 4.16 8.28
C PRO A 196 -1.54 3.17 7.25
N GLY A 197 -2.73 3.46 6.74
CA GLY A 197 -3.42 2.62 5.76
C GLY A 197 -4.16 1.42 6.37
N ALA A 198 -4.11 1.20 7.69
CA ALA A 198 -4.94 0.21 8.37
C ALA A 198 -6.24 0.84 8.87
N PHE A 199 -7.37 0.14 8.67
CA PHE A 199 -8.69 0.56 9.11
C PHE A 199 -9.66 -0.62 9.28
N MET A 200 -9.13 -1.81 9.55
CA MET A 200 -9.90 -3.03 9.76
C MET A 200 -10.61 -3.01 11.11
N ASP A 201 -9.88 -2.67 12.18
CA ASP A 201 -10.44 -2.60 13.54
C ASP A 201 -11.49 -1.48 13.61
N ARG A 202 -11.18 -0.33 12.98
CA ARG A 202 -12.14 0.76 12.80
C ARG A 202 -13.45 0.27 12.19
N SER A 203 -13.37 -0.53 11.13
CA SER A 203 -14.55 -0.95 10.40
C SER A 203 -15.41 -1.93 11.18
N VAL A 204 -14.80 -2.75 12.05
CA VAL A 204 -15.55 -3.60 12.99
C VAL A 204 -16.22 -2.75 14.07
N PHE A 205 -15.53 -1.78 14.68
CA PHE A 205 -16.18 -0.90 15.65
C PHE A 205 -17.30 -0.05 15.06
N GLU A 206 -17.12 0.43 13.83
CA GLU A 206 -18.12 1.23 13.14
C GLU A 206 -19.26 0.37 12.60
N GLY A 207 -19.03 -0.89 12.22
CA GLY A 207 -20.00 -1.71 11.49
C GLY A 207 -20.61 -2.88 12.25
N ASP A 208 -19.95 -3.38 13.28
CA ASP A 208 -20.43 -4.48 14.12
C ASP A 208 -19.84 -4.39 15.56
N PRO A 209 -20.16 -3.31 16.32
CA PRO A 209 -19.59 -3.09 17.65
C PRO A 209 -19.98 -4.18 18.66
N HIS A 210 -21.18 -4.76 18.52
CA HIS A 210 -21.68 -5.80 19.43
C HIS A 210 -20.88 -7.11 19.34
N ALA A 211 -20.33 -7.46 18.17
CA ALA A 211 -19.44 -8.63 18.04
C ALA A 211 -18.19 -8.53 18.93
N VAL A 212 -17.65 -7.31 19.09
CA VAL A 212 -16.50 -7.07 19.96
C VAL A 212 -16.91 -7.17 21.42
N ILE A 213 -18.05 -6.58 21.79
CA ILE A 213 -18.59 -6.63 23.15
C ILE A 213 -18.87 -8.08 23.56
N GLU A 214 -19.53 -8.85 22.71
CA GLU A 214 -19.82 -10.27 22.94
C GLU A 214 -18.54 -11.07 23.16
N GLY A 215 -17.53 -10.88 22.30
CA GLY A 215 -16.22 -11.51 22.44
C GLY A 215 -15.52 -11.14 23.76
N MET A 216 -15.65 -9.89 24.22
CA MET A 216 -15.10 -9.45 25.51
C MET A 216 -15.81 -10.08 26.71
N ILE A 217 -17.13 -10.22 26.66
CA ILE A 217 -17.90 -10.87 27.74
C ILE A 217 -17.47 -12.33 27.87
N ILE A 218 -17.38 -13.05 26.74
CA ILE A 218 -16.91 -14.45 26.70
C ILE A 218 -15.47 -14.56 27.22
N ALA A 219 -14.58 -13.65 26.81
CA ALA A 219 -13.21 -13.60 27.32
C ALA A 219 -13.16 -13.35 28.83
N GLY A 220 -14.01 -12.44 29.32
CA GLY A 220 -14.14 -12.11 30.74
C GLY A 220 -14.60 -13.33 31.54
N TYR A 221 -15.62 -14.03 31.07
CA TYR A 221 -16.09 -15.28 31.67
C TYR A 221 -15.00 -16.34 31.73
N ALA A 222 -14.31 -16.57 30.60
CA ALA A 222 -13.26 -17.57 30.47
C ALA A 222 -12.12 -17.37 31.48
N ILE A 223 -11.67 -16.14 31.71
CA ILE A 223 -10.57 -15.89 32.66
C ILE A 223 -11.04 -15.64 34.10
N GLY A 224 -12.32 -15.36 34.31
CA GLY A 224 -12.88 -14.91 35.59
C GLY A 224 -12.65 -13.42 35.87
N ALA A 225 -12.73 -12.58 34.85
CA ALA A 225 -12.70 -11.12 34.99
C ALA A 225 -14.12 -10.56 35.11
N HIS A 226 -14.25 -9.47 35.86
CA HIS A 226 -15.52 -8.75 36.05
C HIS A 226 -15.54 -7.37 35.40
N LYS A 227 -14.40 -6.92 34.87
CA LYS A 227 -14.27 -5.61 34.24
C LYS A 227 -13.41 -5.69 32.99
N GLY A 228 -13.88 -5.03 31.93
CA GLY A 228 -13.19 -4.87 30.67
C GLY A 228 -12.93 -3.41 30.32
N TYR A 229 -11.90 -3.16 29.51
CA TYR A 229 -11.61 -1.86 28.93
C TYR A 229 -11.51 -1.97 27.41
N ILE A 230 -12.14 -1.05 26.68
CA ILE A 230 -11.90 -0.88 25.25
C ILE A 230 -11.05 0.37 25.09
N TYR A 231 -9.81 0.20 24.63
CA TYR A 231 -8.93 1.31 24.33
C TYR A 231 -9.05 1.67 22.85
N ILE A 232 -9.57 2.86 22.54
CA ILE A 232 -9.79 3.33 21.16
C ILE A 232 -9.00 4.60 20.95
N ARG A 233 -8.27 4.69 19.84
CA ARG A 233 -7.53 5.89 19.47
C ARG A 233 -8.44 7.13 19.30
N ALA A 234 -7.91 8.32 19.57
CA ALA A 234 -8.68 9.57 19.52
C ALA A 234 -9.21 9.89 18.12
N GLU A 235 -8.50 9.44 17.09
CA GLU A 235 -8.75 9.74 15.68
C GLU A 235 -9.96 8.99 15.11
N TYR A 236 -10.59 8.10 15.88
CA TYR A 236 -11.79 7.35 15.48
C TYR A 236 -13.06 7.79 16.25
N PRO A 237 -13.54 9.04 16.08
CA PRO A 237 -14.68 9.56 16.84
C PRO A 237 -15.98 8.78 16.58
N LEU A 238 -16.19 8.31 15.34
CA LEU A 238 -17.38 7.52 15.00
C LEU A 238 -17.39 6.16 15.69
N ALA A 239 -16.23 5.48 15.75
CA ALA A 239 -16.07 4.22 16.46
C ALA A 239 -16.37 4.39 17.96
N VAL A 240 -15.84 5.45 18.59
CA VAL A 240 -16.12 5.78 20.01
C VAL A 240 -17.61 6.03 20.24
N LYS A 241 -18.27 6.76 19.34
CA LYS A 241 -19.72 7.01 19.44
C LYS A 241 -20.51 5.70 19.37
N ARG A 242 -20.26 4.86 18.34
CA ARG A 242 -21.03 3.63 18.10
C ARG A 242 -20.79 2.58 19.17
N ILE A 243 -19.55 2.39 19.63
CA ILE A 243 -19.28 1.45 20.72
C ILE A 243 -19.97 1.89 22.02
N GLN A 244 -20.07 3.20 22.29
CA GLN A 244 -20.73 3.71 23.48
C GLN A 244 -22.24 3.48 23.43
N ILE A 245 -22.86 3.64 22.26
CA ILE A 245 -24.26 3.27 22.02
C ILE A 245 -24.46 1.78 22.27
N ALA A 246 -23.62 0.93 21.67
CA ALA A 246 -23.70 -0.52 21.80
C ALA A 246 -23.52 -1.00 23.26
N ILE A 247 -22.60 -0.39 24.03
CA ILE A 247 -22.42 -0.68 25.46
C ILE A 247 -23.67 -0.30 26.25
N ASN A 248 -24.29 0.85 25.96
CA ASN A 248 -25.50 1.28 26.65
C ASN A 248 -26.67 0.33 26.35
N GLN A 249 -26.87 -0.03 25.09
CA GLN A 249 -27.88 -1.00 24.67
C GLN A 249 -27.67 -2.37 25.32
N ALA A 250 -26.43 -2.87 25.34
CA ALA A 250 -26.12 -4.15 25.98
C ALA A 250 -26.39 -4.12 27.51
N ARG A 251 -26.19 -2.98 28.18
CA ARG A 251 -26.58 -2.81 29.60
C ARG A 251 -28.09 -2.79 29.78
N GLU A 252 -28.82 -2.10 28.90
CA GLU A 252 -30.28 -2.01 28.93
C GLU A 252 -30.94 -3.39 28.73
N TYR A 253 -30.37 -4.23 27.86
CA TYR A 253 -30.82 -5.61 27.62
C TYR A 253 -30.31 -6.62 28.68
N GLY A 254 -29.56 -6.17 29.70
CA GLY A 254 -29.02 -7.06 30.74
C GLY A 254 -27.89 -7.99 30.27
N LEU A 255 -27.26 -7.68 29.14
CA LEU A 255 -26.12 -8.41 28.56
C LEU A 255 -24.77 -7.91 29.09
N LEU A 256 -24.74 -6.75 29.74
CA LEU A 256 -23.60 -6.20 30.48
C LEU A 256 -24.04 -5.72 31.87
N GLY A 257 -23.11 -5.74 32.82
CA GLY A 257 -23.33 -5.32 34.19
C GLY A 257 -23.40 -6.49 35.15
N LYS A 258 -24.48 -6.57 35.93
CA LYS A 258 -24.66 -7.58 36.97
C LYS A 258 -25.61 -8.69 36.51
N ASN A 259 -25.32 -9.91 36.92
CA ASN A 259 -26.16 -11.09 36.74
C ASN A 259 -26.58 -11.30 35.27
N ILE A 260 -25.59 -11.28 34.36
CA ILE A 260 -25.80 -11.39 32.91
C ILE A 260 -26.57 -12.68 32.61
N LEU A 261 -27.69 -12.57 31.89
CA LEU A 261 -28.60 -13.67 31.59
C LEU A 261 -29.03 -14.50 32.80
N GLU A 262 -29.12 -13.87 33.99
CA GLU A 262 -29.48 -14.52 35.25
C GLU A 262 -28.54 -15.66 35.70
N THR A 263 -27.32 -15.70 35.18
CA THR A 263 -26.35 -16.79 35.43
C THR A 263 -25.47 -16.58 36.67
N GLY A 264 -25.58 -15.44 37.34
CA GLY A 264 -24.70 -15.02 38.43
C GLY A 264 -23.37 -14.39 37.97
N PHE A 265 -23.05 -14.44 36.67
CA PHE A 265 -21.84 -13.81 36.13
C PHE A 265 -22.00 -12.29 35.99
N ASN A 266 -20.95 -11.55 36.38
CA ASN A 266 -20.90 -10.09 36.29
C ASN A 266 -19.76 -9.68 35.38
N PHE A 267 -20.01 -8.81 34.41
CA PHE A 267 -18.98 -8.23 33.56
C PHE A 267 -19.43 -6.87 33.02
N ASP A 268 -18.60 -5.86 33.16
CA ASP A 268 -18.89 -4.51 32.66
C ASP A 268 -17.71 -3.92 31.90
N ILE A 269 -17.98 -3.00 30.98
CA ILE A 269 -16.99 -2.44 30.05
C ILE A 269 -16.90 -0.93 30.18
N GLU A 270 -15.69 -0.40 30.18
CA GLU A 270 -15.42 1.04 30.04
C GLU A 270 -14.62 1.34 28.77
N VAL A 271 -14.95 2.46 28.12
CA VAL A 271 -14.18 2.97 26.99
C VAL A 271 -13.09 3.91 27.50
N ARG A 272 -11.88 3.74 27.00
CA ARG A 272 -10.74 4.64 27.22
C ARG A 272 -10.30 5.18 25.88
N GLN A 273 -10.38 6.50 25.73
CA GLN A 273 -9.91 7.16 24.52
C GLN A 273 -8.41 7.43 24.64
N GLY A 274 -7.64 7.04 23.62
CA GLY A 274 -6.22 7.33 23.53
C GLY A 274 -5.94 8.82 23.29
N ALA A 275 -4.66 9.17 23.24
CA ALA A 275 -4.21 10.57 23.08
C ALA A 275 -3.28 10.76 21.87
N GLY A 276 -3.44 9.95 20.83
CA GLY A 276 -2.70 10.08 19.55
C GLY A 276 -1.24 9.64 19.61
N ALA A 277 -0.94 8.52 20.29
CA ALA A 277 0.41 7.99 20.38
C ALA A 277 0.45 6.54 19.88
N PHE A 278 1.11 6.29 18.74
CA PHE A 278 1.18 4.96 18.10
C PHE A 278 1.78 3.88 19.02
N VAL A 279 2.72 4.26 19.87
CA VAL A 279 3.34 3.34 20.83
C VAL A 279 2.33 2.74 21.83
N CYS A 280 1.19 3.39 22.06
CA CYS A 280 0.12 2.86 22.91
C CYS A 280 -0.58 1.63 22.32
N GLY A 281 -0.31 1.26 21.07
CA GLY A 281 -0.69 -0.04 20.51
C GLY A 281 0.12 -1.20 21.11
N GLU A 282 1.28 -0.94 21.71
CA GLU A 282 2.06 -1.93 22.44
C GLU A 282 1.39 -2.26 23.79
N GLU A 283 1.27 -3.54 24.12
CA GLU A 283 0.46 -4.02 25.24
C GLU A 283 0.74 -3.37 26.61
N THR A 284 2.00 -3.13 26.97
CA THR A 284 2.36 -2.55 28.26
C THR A 284 2.28 -1.03 28.26
N ALA A 285 2.54 -0.38 27.11
CA ALA A 285 2.30 1.05 26.93
C ALA A 285 0.79 1.36 26.98
N LEU A 286 -0.04 0.50 26.40
CA LEU A 286 -1.49 0.58 26.46
C LEU A 286 -1.99 0.55 27.91
N ILE A 287 -1.51 -0.42 28.70
CA ILE A 287 -1.82 -0.50 30.13
C ILE A 287 -1.43 0.80 30.83
N ALA A 288 -0.21 1.29 30.61
CA ALA A 288 0.25 2.54 31.22
C ALA A 288 -0.65 3.73 30.87
N SER A 289 -1.13 3.80 29.63
CA SER A 289 -2.08 4.84 29.18
C SER A 289 -3.42 4.74 29.93
N ILE A 290 -3.98 3.53 30.08
CA ILE A 290 -5.22 3.31 30.87
C ILE A 290 -5.03 3.69 32.34
N GLU A 291 -3.84 3.43 32.90
CA GLU A 291 -3.48 3.85 34.26
C GLU A 291 -3.28 5.37 34.42
N GLY A 292 -3.44 6.16 33.35
CA GLY A 292 -3.22 7.61 33.35
C GLY A 292 -1.74 8.02 33.36
N LYS A 293 -0.84 7.09 33.00
CA LYS A 293 0.60 7.33 32.88
C LYS A 293 0.97 7.55 31.42
N ARG A 294 2.21 7.99 31.20
CA ARG A 294 2.78 8.04 29.84
C ARG A 294 2.88 6.62 29.26
N GLY A 295 2.49 6.45 27.99
CA GLY A 295 2.53 5.18 27.25
C GLY A 295 3.95 4.69 26.95
N GLN A 296 4.67 4.28 27.99
CA GLN A 296 6.03 3.76 27.89
C GLN A 296 6.03 2.25 28.14
N PRO A 297 6.54 1.44 27.17
CA PRO A 297 6.62 0.00 27.35
C PRO A 297 7.46 -0.42 28.56
N LYS A 298 7.07 -1.52 29.19
CA LYS A 298 7.82 -2.15 30.29
C LYS A 298 8.52 -3.42 29.81
N PRO A 299 9.73 -3.71 30.32
CA PRO A 299 10.40 -4.98 30.04
C PRO A 299 9.56 -6.15 30.57
N LYS A 300 9.59 -7.27 29.83
CA LYS A 300 8.94 -8.53 30.19
C LYS A 300 10.03 -9.54 30.50
N PRO A 301 9.94 -10.35 31.58
CA PRO A 301 8.85 -10.45 32.56
C PRO A 301 8.81 -9.29 33.59
N PRO A 302 7.66 -9.09 34.30
CA PRO A 302 6.44 -9.90 34.25
C PRO A 302 5.57 -9.62 33.02
N PHE A 303 4.84 -10.63 32.55
CA PHE A 303 3.90 -10.50 31.42
C PHE A 303 2.54 -9.98 31.90
N PRO A 304 1.77 -9.25 31.05
CA PRO A 304 0.45 -8.72 31.42
C PRO A 304 -0.54 -9.77 31.96
N ALA A 305 -0.49 -10.99 31.41
CA ALA A 305 -1.34 -12.09 31.85
C ALA A 305 -1.14 -12.46 33.34
N GLN A 306 0.02 -12.13 33.92
CA GLN A 306 0.33 -12.34 35.34
C GLN A 306 0.22 -11.04 36.14
N ASN A 307 0.79 -9.94 35.61
CA ASN A 307 0.84 -8.64 36.26
C ASN A 307 0.69 -7.56 35.18
N GLY A 308 -0.55 -7.13 34.96
CA GLY A 308 -0.94 -6.16 33.94
C GLY A 308 -1.53 -4.90 34.56
N LEU A 309 -2.79 -4.61 34.23
CA LEU A 309 -3.49 -3.40 34.65
C LEU A 309 -3.60 -3.34 36.18
N TRP A 310 -3.07 -2.27 36.78
CA TRP A 310 -2.98 -2.07 38.23
C TRP A 310 -2.32 -3.25 38.97
N GLY A 311 -1.41 -3.94 38.31
CA GLY A 311 -0.70 -5.09 38.85
C GLY A 311 -1.52 -6.38 38.91
N LYS A 312 -2.71 -6.41 38.31
CA LYS A 312 -3.61 -7.58 38.29
C LYS A 312 -3.47 -8.39 36.99
N PRO A 313 -3.77 -9.71 37.00
CA PRO A 313 -3.80 -10.52 35.78
C PRO A 313 -4.70 -9.89 34.70
N THR A 314 -4.13 -9.65 33.53
CA THR A 314 -4.83 -8.93 32.46
C THR A 314 -4.54 -9.56 31.11
N ILE A 315 -5.61 -9.93 30.39
CA ILE A 315 -5.48 -10.34 28.99
C ILE A 315 -5.75 -9.15 28.08
N ILE A 316 -4.97 -9.05 27.00
CA ILE A 316 -5.13 -8.02 25.99
C ILE A 316 -5.31 -8.70 24.65
N ASN A 317 -6.42 -8.39 23.97
CA ASN A 317 -6.77 -8.93 22.66
C ASN A 317 -7.10 -7.79 21.71
N ASN A 318 -6.75 -7.95 20.44
CA ASN A 318 -7.11 -7.00 19.39
C ASN A 318 -8.60 -7.18 18.98
N VAL A 319 -9.20 -6.14 18.39
CA VAL A 319 -10.61 -6.08 17.98
C VAL A 319 -11.00 -7.26 17.08
N GLU A 320 -10.27 -7.49 15.99
CA GLU A 320 -10.51 -8.61 15.08
C GLU A 320 -10.38 -9.97 15.80
N THR A 321 -9.51 -10.07 16.81
CA THR A 321 -9.37 -11.30 17.60
C THR A 321 -10.63 -11.60 18.40
N LEU A 322 -11.24 -10.58 19.02
CA LEU A 322 -12.45 -10.73 19.83
C LEU A 322 -13.69 -10.98 18.96
N ALA A 323 -13.78 -10.32 17.80
CA ALA A 323 -14.88 -10.51 16.85
C ALA A 323 -14.93 -11.93 16.26
N ASN A 324 -13.82 -12.67 16.24
CA ASN A 324 -13.79 -14.08 15.81
C ASN A 324 -14.44 -15.04 16.82
N ILE A 325 -14.50 -14.67 18.11
CA ILE A 325 -14.83 -15.62 19.20
C ILE A 325 -16.24 -16.21 19.04
N ARG A 326 -17.26 -15.39 18.75
CA ARG A 326 -18.64 -15.87 18.59
C ARG A 326 -18.74 -16.98 17.53
N HIS A 327 -18.03 -16.83 16.40
CA HIS A 327 -18.10 -17.78 15.31
C HIS A 327 -17.42 -19.10 15.66
N ILE A 328 -16.30 -19.04 16.39
CA ILE A 328 -15.59 -20.23 16.88
C ILE A 328 -16.44 -21.02 17.87
N ILE A 329 -17.14 -20.34 18.78
CA ILE A 329 -18.00 -20.98 19.79
C ILE A 329 -19.23 -21.65 19.15
N LEU A 330 -19.85 -20.98 18.18
CA LEU A 330 -21.06 -21.48 17.53
C LEU A 330 -20.76 -22.62 16.55
N LYS A 331 -19.71 -22.49 15.72
CA LYS A 331 -19.39 -23.45 14.65
C LYS A 331 -18.37 -24.51 15.05
N GLY A 332 -17.69 -24.33 16.19
CA GLY A 332 -16.69 -25.25 16.72
C GLY A 332 -15.26 -24.98 16.21
N PRO A 333 -14.24 -25.50 16.93
CA PRO A 333 -12.83 -25.31 16.58
C PRO A 333 -12.43 -26.05 15.29
N GLU A 334 -13.05 -27.18 14.98
CA GLU A 334 -12.80 -27.95 13.75
C GLU A 334 -13.17 -27.15 12.50
N TRP A 335 -14.28 -26.40 12.55
CA TRP A 335 -14.66 -25.50 11.47
C TRP A 335 -13.61 -24.41 11.25
N PHE A 336 -13.13 -23.76 12.31
CA PHE A 336 -12.15 -22.69 12.19
C PHE A 336 -10.77 -23.21 11.71
N THR A 337 -10.36 -24.39 12.19
CA THR A 337 -9.07 -25.02 11.78
C THR A 337 -9.06 -25.54 10.34
N SER A 338 -10.25 -25.80 9.76
CA SER A 338 -10.41 -26.16 8.35
C SER A 338 -10.11 -24.99 7.40
N ILE A 339 -10.05 -23.77 7.92
CA ILE A 339 -9.79 -22.55 7.16
C ILE A 339 -8.35 -22.10 7.44
N GLY A 340 -7.61 -21.76 6.39
CA GLY A 340 -6.24 -21.28 6.50
C GLY A 340 -5.18 -22.37 6.27
N THR A 341 -3.95 -22.12 6.74
CA THR A 341 -2.83 -23.06 6.61
C THR A 341 -2.71 -23.99 7.82
N GLU A 342 -1.71 -24.87 7.87
CA GLU A 342 -1.45 -25.72 9.04
C GLU A 342 -1.17 -24.89 10.33
N LYS A 343 -0.38 -23.82 10.21
CA LYS A 343 0.09 -23.00 11.35
C LYS A 343 -0.67 -21.67 11.51
N SER A 344 -1.39 -21.24 10.49
CA SER A 344 -2.14 -19.98 10.48
C SER A 344 -3.60 -20.25 10.13
N LYS A 345 -4.43 -20.44 11.17
CA LYS A 345 -5.85 -20.80 11.05
C LYS A 345 -6.75 -19.58 10.86
N GLY A 346 -7.91 -19.80 10.25
CA GLY A 346 -8.96 -18.83 10.04
C GLY A 346 -8.68 -17.82 8.91
N THR A 347 -9.39 -16.70 8.98
CA THR A 347 -9.28 -15.58 8.04
C THR A 347 -8.45 -14.43 8.62
N LYS A 348 -8.02 -13.52 7.74
CA LYS A 348 -7.43 -12.23 8.09
C LYS A 348 -8.09 -11.13 7.29
N VAL A 349 -8.38 -10.01 7.94
CA VAL A 349 -8.82 -8.79 7.28
C VAL A 349 -7.60 -7.98 6.83
N PHE A 350 -7.55 -7.59 5.56
CA PHE A 350 -6.54 -6.69 5.00
C PHE A 350 -7.16 -5.37 4.52
N ALA A 351 -6.47 -4.28 4.80
CA ALA A 351 -6.75 -2.98 4.22
C ALA A 351 -5.85 -2.78 2.99
N LEU A 352 -6.43 -2.96 1.80
CA LEU A 352 -5.77 -2.78 0.51
C LEU A 352 -5.73 -1.31 0.13
N THR A 353 -4.52 -0.76 0.05
CA THR A 353 -4.28 0.65 -0.29
C THR A 353 -3.10 0.80 -1.25
N GLY A 354 -2.83 2.02 -1.69
CA GLY A 354 -1.72 2.32 -2.60
C GLY A 354 -2.13 2.25 -4.07
N LYS A 355 -1.27 1.69 -4.92
CA LYS A 355 -1.42 1.68 -6.38
C LYS A 355 -2.22 0.45 -6.86
N LEU A 356 -3.51 0.41 -6.55
CA LEU A 356 -4.45 -0.64 -6.96
C LEU A 356 -5.68 -0.05 -7.66
N ASN A 357 -6.33 -0.83 -8.53
CA ASN A 357 -7.61 -0.45 -9.14
C ASN A 357 -8.79 -0.57 -8.15
N ASN A 358 -8.77 -1.59 -7.29
CA ASN A 358 -9.80 -1.83 -6.28
C ASN A 358 -9.18 -1.70 -4.87
N THR A 359 -9.36 -0.55 -4.22
CA THR A 359 -8.92 -0.31 -2.84
C THR A 359 -10.05 -0.53 -1.84
N GLY A 360 -9.71 -0.93 -0.60
CA GLY A 360 -10.71 -1.17 0.43
C GLY A 360 -10.34 -2.24 1.45
N LEU A 361 -11.34 -2.88 2.05
CA LEU A 361 -11.17 -3.99 2.99
C LEU A 361 -11.55 -5.31 2.36
N VAL A 362 -10.70 -6.31 2.60
CA VAL A 362 -10.90 -7.67 2.11
C VAL A 362 -10.64 -8.64 3.24
N GLU A 363 -11.53 -9.62 3.40
CA GLU A 363 -11.32 -10.70 4.37
C GLU A 363 -11.05 -12.01 3.64
N VAL A 364 -9.86 -12.56 3.83
CA VAL A 364 -9.35 -13.68 3.04
C VAL A 364 -8.88 -14.81 3.96
N PRO A 365 -8.96 -16.08 3.53
CA PRO A 365 -8.38 -17.19 4.27
C PRO A 365 -6.84 -17.02 4.37
N MET A 366 -6.28 -17.34 5.53
CA MET A 366 -4.83 -17.36 5.70
C MET A 366 -4.16 -18.30 4.68
N GLY A 367 -3.03 -17.88 4.11
CA GLY A 367 -2.31 -18.65 3.09
C GLY A 367 -2.71 -18.37 1.64
N ILE A 368 -3.71 -17.51 1.37
CA ILE A 368 -3.91 -16.93 0.04
C ILE A 368 -2.62 -16.26 -0.43
N THR A 369 -2.32 -16.26 -1.72
CA THR A 369 -1.07 -15.64 -2.22
C THR A 369 -1.21 -14.12 -2.38
N LEU A 370 -0.09 -13.38 -2.27
CA LEU A 370 -0.08 -11.94 -2.54
C LEU A 370 -0.57 -11.60 -3.95
N GLY A 371 -0.24 -12.44 -4.94
CA GLY A 371 -0.68 -12.29 -6.32
C GLY A 371 -2.19 -12.32 -6.46
N GLU A 372 -2.87 -13.25 -5.78
CA GLU A 372 -4.34 -13.32 -5.79
C GLU A 372 -4.97 -12.10 -5.11
N ILE A 373 -4.41 -11.63 -3.99
CA ILE A 373 -4.90 -10.41 -3.34
C ILE A 373 -4.73 -9.19 -4.26
N ILE A 374 -3.58 -9.04 -4.91
CA ILE A 374 -3.23 -7.83 -5.69
C ILE A 374 -3.94 -7.81 -7.05
N TYR A 375 -3.91 -8.93 -7.79
CA TYR A 375 -4.40 -8.97 -9.17
C TYR A 375 -5.86 -9.42 -9.26
N ASP A 376 -6.27 -10.44 -8.50
CA ASP A 376 -7.63 -10.95 -8.61
C ASP A 376 -8.60 -10.09 -7.80
N ILE A 377 -8.30 -9.83 -6.53
CA ILE A 377 -9.16 -9.02 -5.67
C ILE A 377 -8.93 -7.51 -5.94
N GLY A 378 -7.68 -7.07 -5.87
CA GLY A 378 -7.27 -5.67 -6.06
C GLY A 378 -7.34 -5.15 -7.50
N GLY A 379 -7.60 -6.02 -8.47
CA GLY A 379 -7.75 -5.64 -9.89
C GLY A 379 -6.45 -5.20 -10.57
N GLY A 380 -5.29 -5.44 -9.96
CA GLY A 380 -3.98 -5.07 -10.49
C GLY A 380 -3.65 -3.58 -10.38
N ILE A 381 -2.60 -3.17 -11.08
CA ILE A 381 -2.02 -1.82 -10.96
C ILE A 381 -2.70 -0.86 -11.96
N PRO A 382 -3.06 0.37 -11.55
CA PRO A 382 -3.65 1.36 -12.42
C PRO A 382 -2.83 1.62 -13.68
N LYS A 383 -3.52 1.86 -14.80
CA LYS A 383 -2.93 2.12 -16.13
C LYS A 383 -2.02 0.99 -16.63
N ASN A 384 -2.22 -0.26 -16.17
CA ASN A 384 -1.42 -1.44 -16.53
C ASN A 384 0.09 -1.26 -16.27
N LYS A 385 0.45 -0.44 -15.28
CA LYS A 385 1.84 -0.32 -14.84
C LYS A 385 2.32 -1.60 -14.18
N LYS A 386 3.63 -1.71 -14.01
CA LYS A 386 4.23 -2.88 -13.35
C LYS A 386 4.13 -2.78 -11.83
N PHE A 387 3.73 -3.89 -11.20
CA PHE A 387 3.89 -4.08 -9.76
C PHE A 387 5.38 -4.10 -9.41
N LYS A 388 5.75 -3.37 -8.37
CA LYS A 388 7.12 -3.31 -7.88
C LYS A 388 7.29 -4.03 -6.56
N ALA A 389 6.48 -3.66 -5.57
CA ALA A 389 6.54 -4.19 -4.22
C ALA A 389 5.22 -3.97 -3.48
N VAL A 390 5.09 -4.64 -2.34
CA VAL A 390 4.03 -4.40 -1.38
C VAL A 390 4.66 -4.19 0.00
N GLN A 391 4.28 -3.12 0.68
CA GLN A 391 4.59 -2.94 2.10
C GLN A 391 3.49 -3.61 2.92
N ILE A 392 3.87 -4.57 3.74
CA ILE A 392 2.95 -5.30 4.63
C ILE A 392 3.42 -5.24 6.07
N GLY A 393 2.47 -5.06 6.99
CA GLY A 393 2.73 -4.99 8.43
C GLY A 393 2.90 -3.59 8.99
N GLY A 394 2.35 -2.58 8.30
CA GLY A 394 2.41 -1.18 8.73
C GLY A 394 3.80 -0.54 8.55
N PRO A 395 4.11 0.56 9.26
CA PRO A 395 5.36 1.31 9.14
C PRO A 395 6.58 0.54 9.65
N SER A 396 6.38 -0.41 10.56
CA SER A 396 7.44 -1.31 11.02
C SER A 396 7.43 -2.65 10.26
N GLY A 397 6.64 -2.73 9.20
CA GLY A 397 6.58 -3.85 8.26
C GLY A 397 7.75 -3.93 7.30
N GLY A 398 7.66 -4.82 6.32
CA GLY A 398 8.69 -5.00 5.28
C GLY A 398 8.13 -4.85 3.87
N CYS A 399 9.00 -4.48 2.93
CA CYS A 399 8.71 -4.44 1.51
C CYS A 399 8.98 -5.81 0.87
N ILE A 400 7.94 -6.42 0.31
CA ILE A 400 8.03 -7.68 -0.43
C ILE A 400 8.01 -7.37 -1.94
N PRO A 401 9.04 -7.76 -2.71
CA PRO A 401 9.14 -7.42 -4.12
C PRO A 401 8.35 -8.41 -5.01
N LYS A 402 8.24 -8.08 -6.30
CA LYS A 402 7.51 -8.87 -7.32
C LYS A 402 7.90 -10.34 -7.43
N GLU A 403 9.14 -10.70 -7.10
CA GLU A 403 9.65 -12.08 -7.15
C GLU A 403 8.93 -13.01 -6.15
N HIS A 404 8.28 -12.43 -5.14
CA HIS A 404 7.60 -13.15 -4.06
C HIS A 404 6.06 -13.01 -4.12
N LEU A 405 5.48 -12.65 -5.27
CA LEU A 405 4.02 -12.55 -5.44
C LEU A 405 3.28 -13.86 -5.15
N ASN A 406 3.89 -15.00 -5.42
CA ASN A 406 3.28 -16.31 -5.18
C ASN A 406 3.49 -16.83 -3.75
N THR A 407 4.07 -16.02 -2.85
CA THR A 407 4.25 -16.41 -1.46
C THR A 407 2.90 -16.41 -0.73
N PRO A 408 2.56 -17.48 0.00
CA PRO A 408 1.39 -17.52 0.87
C PRO A 408 1.44 -16.42 1.94
N VAL A 409 0.31 -15.78 2.18
CA VAL A 409 0.16 -14.78 3.23
C VAL A 409 -0.17 -15.46 4.56
N ASP A 410 0.87 -15.87 5.27
CA ASP A 410 0.83 -16.43 6.62
C ASP A 410 1.98 -15.86 7.49
N TYR A 411 1.92 -16.05 8.81
CA TYR A 411 2.89 -15.41 9.72
C TYR A 411 4.34 -15.86 9.45
N GLU A 412 4.55 -17.15 9.18
CA GLU A 412 5.88 -17.74 9.00
C GLU A 412 6.51 -17.29 7.67
N SER A 413 5.73 -17.36 6.59
CA SER A 413 6.13 -16.98 5.23
C SER A 413 6.53 -15.50 5.17
N LEU A 414 5.72 -14.59 5.74
CA LEU A 414 6.01 -13.15 5.76
C LEU A 414 7.28 -12.83 6.56
N THR A 415 7.46 -13.48 7.71
CA THR A 415 8.65 -13.29 8.56
C THR A 415 9.93 -13.67 7.82
N SER A 416 9.90 -14.76 7.04
CA SER A 416 11.04 -15.20 6.24
C SER A 416 11.49 -14.19 5.16
N LEU A 417 10.56 -13.34 4.71
CA LEU A 417 10.80 -12.27 3.74
C LEU A 417 11.24 -10.95 4.39
N GLY A 418 11.36 -10.91 5.72
CA GLY A 418 11.71 -9.69 6.45
C GLY A 418 10.53 -8.72 6.59
N ALA A 419 9.30 -9.21 6.43
CA ALA A 419 8.07 -8.47 6.72
C ALA A 419 7.33 -9.12 7.89
N ILE A 420 6.21 -8.52 8.32
CA ILE A 420 5.35 -9.06 9.38
C ILE A 420 3.90 -8.94 8.96
N MET A 421 3.02 -9.74 9.56
CA MET A 421 1.57 -9.62 9.32
C MET A 421 1.05 -8.25 9.76
N GLY A 422 1.53 -7.76 10.91
CA GLY A 422 1.05 -6.53 11.54
C GLY A 422 -0.47 -6.52 11.73
N SER A 423 -1.04 -5.32 11.75
CA SER A 423 -2.50 -5.15 11.80
C SER A 423 -3.21 -5.66 10.55
N GLY A 424 -2.56 -5.79 9.38
CA GLY A 424 -3.23 -6.15 8.12
C GLY A 424 -3.27 -5.01 7.09
N GLY A 425 -2.57 -3.90 7.34
CA GLY A 425 -2.32 -2.89 6.30
C GLY A 425 -1.44 -3.46 5.16
N LEU A 426 -1.90 -3.29 3.92
CA LEU A 426 -1.22 -3.75 2.71
C LEU A 426 -1.18 -2.60 1.69
N ILE A 427 0.01 -2.01 1.51
CA ILE A 427 0.22 -0.85 0.64
C ILE A 427 0.96 -1.30 -0.62
N VAL A 428 0.27 -1.27 -1.76
CA VAL A 428 0.82 -1.68 -3.07
C VAL A 428 1.60 -0.55 -3.72
N LEU A 429 2.79 -0.88 -4.23
CA LEU A 429 3.74 0.05 -4.85
C LEU A 429 3.98 -0.33 -6.32
N ASP A 430 3.93 0.67 -7.21
CA ASP A 430 4.18 0.52 -8.64
C ASP A 430 5.64 0.85 -9.01
N GLU A 431 5.99 0.66 -10.28
CA GLU A 431 7.33 0.95 -10.83
C GLU A 431 7.79 2.40 -10.67
N ASP A 432 6.87 3.34 -10.40
CA ASP A 432 7.13 4.76 -10.22
C ASP A 432 7.40 5.15 -8.77
N THR A 433 7.44 4.17 -7.85
CA THR A 433 7.72 4.41 -6.44
C THR A 433 9.21 4.33 -6.16
N CYS A 434 9.82 5.30 -5.46
CA CYS A 434 11.22 5.22 -5.02
C CYS A 434 11.33 4.41 -3.71
N MET A 435 12.09 3.32 -3.70
CA MET A 435 12.18 2.47 -2.49
C MET A 435 13.00 3.11 -1.37
N VAL A 436 14.01 3.90 -1.71
CA VAL A 436 14.82 4.67 -0.73
C VAL A 436 13.94 5.70 -0.02
N ASN A 437 13.14 6.45 -0.78
CA ASN A 437 12.21 7.43 -0.22
C ASN A 437 11.08 6.77 0.57
N MET A 438 10.60 5.60 0.13
CA MET A 438 9.60 4.83 0.87
C MET A 438 10.13 4.37 2.24
N ALA A 439 11.36 3.84 2.27
CA ALA A 439 12.03 3.47 3.52
C ALA A 439 12.21 4.69 4.45
N LYS A 440 12.59 5.84 3.88
CA LYS A 440 12.69 7.12 4.61
C LYS A 440 11.35 7.51 5.24
N PHE A 441 10.26 7.51 4.46
CA PHE A 441 8.93 7.88 4.92
C PHE A 441 8.44 7.05 6.12
N PHE A 442 8.58 5.73 6.06
CA PHE A 442 8.19 4.88 7.20
C PHE A 442 9.12 5.05 8.40
N LEU A 443 10.42 5.29 8.15
CA LEU A 443 11.36 5.56 9.22
C LEU A 443 11.07 6.91 9.92
N GLU A 444 10.69 7.95 9.17
CA GLU A 444 10.24 9.24 9.73
C GLU A 444 9.07 9.03 10.70
N PHE A 445 8.06 8.27 10.28
CA PHE A 445 6.94 7.91 11.15
C PHE A 445 7.40 7.20 12.43
N THR A 446 8.24 6.17 12.33
CA THR A 446 8.71 5.44 13.52
C THR A 446 9.62 6.27 14.45
N VAL A 447 10.33 7.26 13.91
CA VAL A 447 11.12 8.22 14.69
C VAL A 447 10.20 9.14 15.50
N ASP A 448 9.14 9.65 14.89
CA ASP A 448 8.18 10.55 15.54
C ASP A 448 7.35 9.82 16.60
N GLU A 449 7.02 8.55 16.35
CA GLU A 449 6.23 7.71 17.24
C GLU A 449 7.05 7.00 18.34
N SER A 450 8.35 7.26 18.42
CA SER A 450 9.20 6.68 19.45
C SER A 450 8.82 7.19 20.85
N CYS A 451 8.58 6.28 21.80
CA CYS A 451 8.35 6.66 23.21
C CYS A 451 9.58 7.28 23.90
N GLY A 452 10.75 7.22 23.26
CA GLY A 452 11.99 7.84 23.74
C GLY A 452 12.70 7.11 24.89
N GLN A 453 12.29 5.89 25.24
CA GLN A 453 12.81 5.17 26.40
C GLN A 453 14.18 4.49 26.15
N CYS A 454 14.30 3.66 25.10
CA CYS A 454 15.55 2.95 24.83
C CYS A 454 16.45 3.73 23.84
N PRO A 455 17.76 3.88 24.11
CA PRO A 455 18.69 4.56 23.20
C PRO A 455 18.74 3.98 21.77
N PRO A 456 18.69 2.65 21.54
CA PRO A 456 18.70 2.09 20.18
C PRO A 456 17.55 2.63 19.33
N CYS A 457 16.31 2.62 19.83
CA CYS A 457 15.17 3.19 19.10
C CYS A 457 15.27 4.72 19.00
N ARG A 458 15.42 5.42 20.13
CA ARG A 458 15.36 6.89 20.17
C ARG A 458 16.45 7.58 19.34
N ILE A 459 17.67 7.05 19.38
CA ILE A 459 18.85 7.65 18.76
C ILE A 459 19.21 6.91 17.48
N GLY A 460 19.19 5.58 17.49
CA GLY A 460 19.56 4.77 16.33
C GLY A 460 18.67 5.02 15.11
N LEU A 461 17.34 5.08 15.29
CA LEU A 461 16.42 5.39 14.18
C LEU A 461 16.69 6.79 13.61
N LYS A 462 17.01 7.78 14.46
CA LYS A 462 17.38 9.13 14.00
C LYS A 462 18.68 9.15 13.19
N GLN A 463 19.64 8.28 13.51
CA GLN A 463 20.87 8.17 12.71
C GLN A 463 20.58 7.52 11.35
N MET A 464 19.80 6.45 11.33
CA MET A 464 19.36 5.83 10.07
C MET A 464 18.60 6.84 9.19
N LEU A 465 17.71 7.65 9.79
CA LEU A 465 16.96 8.65 9.06
C LEU A 465 17.86 9.74 8.45
N LYS A 466 18.87 10.21 9.19
CA LYS A 466 19.86 11.16 8.66
C LYS A 466 20.63 10.60 7.46
N ILE A 467 20.97 9.31 7.52
CA ILE A 467 21.65 8.63 6.41
C ILE A 467 20.73 8.56 5.19
N LEU A 468 19.47 8.12 5.36
CA LEU A 468 18.50 8.08 4.26
C LEU A 468 18.23 9.47 3.68
N ASP A 469 18.12 10.51 4.52
CA ASP A 469 17.95 11.89 4.07
C ASP A 469 19.11 12.34 3.17
N ARG A 470 20.36 12.08 3.57
CA ARG A 470 21.55 12.32 2.74
C ARG A 470 21.49 11.57 1.41
N ILE A 471 21.13 10.28 1.42
CA ILE A 471 21.03 9.47 0.19
C ILE A 471 19.95 10.07 -0.74
N THR A 472 18.78 10.44 -0.20
CA THR A 472 17.71 11.08 -1.00
C THR A 472 18.09 12.46 -1.55
N LYS A 473 19.12 13.10 -0.99
CA LYS A 473 19.67 14.39 -1.44
C LYS A 473 20.89 14.26 -2.37
N GLY A 474 21.37 13.04 -2.63
CA GLY A 474 22.58 12.81 -3.44
C GLY A 474 23.89 13.10 -2.71
N GLU A 475 23.83 13.12 -1.37
CA GLU A 475 24.95 13.31 -0.43
C GLU A 475 25.31 12.01 0.31
N GLY A 476 24.76 10.89 -0.16
CA GLY A 476 25.06 9.56 0.34
C GLY A 476 26.46 9.09 -0.06
N LYS A 477 26.98 8.10 0.66
CA LYS A 477 28.24 7.41 0.39
C LYS A 477 28.00 5.91 0.39
N LEU A 478 28.85 5.12 -0.27
CA LEU A 478 28.64 3.67 -0.34
C LEU A 478 28.71 3.00 1.05
N GLU A 479 29.52 3.54 1.95
CA GLU A 479 29.64 3.06 3.33
C GLU A 479 28.36 3.27 4.15
N ASP A 480 27.50 4.23 3.75
CA ASP A 480 26.22 4.45 4.40
C ASP A 480 25.29 3.23 4.29
N ILE A 481 25.42 2.44 3.22
CA ILE A 481 24.61 1.23 3.03
C ILE A 481 24.94 0.19 4.11
N GLU A 482 26.23 -0.09 4.33
CA GLU A 482 26.70 -1.02 5.35
C GLU A 482 26.35 -0.52 6.76
N GLU A 483 26.45 0.79 6.97
CA GLU A 483 26.08 1.41 8.24
C GLU A 483 24.58 1.31 8.53
N LEU A 484 23.71 1.48 7.53
CA LEU A 484 22.26 1.25 7.69
C LEU A 484 21.95 -0.20 8.06
N GLU A 485 22.61 -1.18 7.43
CA GLU A 485 22.44 -2.60 7.77
C GLU A 485 22.88 -2.88 9.22
N ARG A 486 24.06 -2.37 9.59
CA ARG A 486 24.62 -2.52 10.93
C ARG A 486 23.73 -1.90 12.00
N LEU A 487 23.33 -0.63 11.82
CA LEU A 487 22.44 0.08 12.73
C LEU A 487 21.08 -0.62 12.83
N GLY A 488 20.50 -1.03 11.71
CA GLY A 488 19.20 -1.70 11.69
C GLY A 488 19.20 -3.00 12.50
N ASN A 489 20.26 -3.81 12.38
CA ASN A 489 20.40 -5.05 13.17
C ASN A 489 20.60 -4.77 14.67
N ILE A 490 21.42 -3.78 15.03
CA ILE A 490 21.60 -3.38 16.44
C ILE A 490 20.28 -2.91 17.05
N ILE A 491 19.51 -2.10 16.34
CA ILE A 491 18.21 -1.60 16.84
C ILE A 491 17.23 -2.76 17.01
N LYS A 492 17.23 -3.71 16.07
CA LYS A 492 16.44 -4.93 16.14
C LYS A 492 16.71 -5.74 17.40
N GLU A 493 17.97 -5.95 17.73
CA GLU A 493 18.37 -6.81 18.85
C GLU A 493 18.29 -6.10 20.21
N ALA A 494 18.59 -4.79 20.25
CA ALA A 494 18.73 -4.03 21.50
C ALA A 494 17.48 -3.22 21.89
N SER A 495 16.42 -3.21 21.09
CA SER A 495 15.18 -2.50 21.42
C SER A 495 14.32 -3.26 22.44
N LEU A 496 13.77 -2.50 23.39
CA LEU A 496 13.00 -3.04 24.52
C LEU A 496 11.62 -3.59 24.14
N CYS A 497 10.97 -3.01 23.13
CA CYS A 497 9.63 -3.42 22.69
C CYS A 497 9.62 -3.83 21.22
N GLY A 498 8.59 -4.60 20.82
CA GLY A 498 8.44 -5.10 19.46
C GLY A 498 8.39 -3.99 18.39
N LEU A 499 7.85 -2.81 18.70
CA LEU A 499 7.84 -1.68 17.76
C LEU A 499 9.27 -1.19 17.45
N GLY A 500 10.12 -1.02 18.47
CA GLY A 500 11.52 -0.66 18.26
C GLY A 500 12.30 -1.76 17.53
N GLN A 501 12.00 -3.03 17.81
CA GLN A 501 12.63 -4.16 17.14
C GLN A 501 12.24 -4.25 15.66
N THR A 502 11.02 -3.84 15.30
CA THR A 502 10.53 -3.95 13.91
C THR A 502 10.72 -2.65 13.11
N ALA A 503 10.91 -1.51 13.75
CA ALA A 503 11.07 -0.20 13.08
C ALA A 503 12.13 -0.16 11.95
N PRO A 504 13.27 -0.89 12.03
CA PRO A 504 14.24 -0.93 10.92
C PRO A 504 13.82 -1.75 9.70
N ASN A 505 12.74 -2.54 9.77
CA ASN A 505 12.34 -3.48 8.72
C ASN A 505 12.15 -2.85 7.32
N PRO A 506 11.52 -1.67 7.14
CA PRO A 506 11.37 -1.08 5.82
C PRO A 506 12.73 -0.77 5.19
N VAL A 507 13.71 -0.35 5.99
CA VAL A 507 15.07 -0.06 5.53
C VAL A 507 15.80 -1.36 5.19
N LEU A 508 15.79 -2.34 6.09
CA LEU A 508 16.50 -3.61 5.89
C LEU A 508 15.93 -4.41 4.70
N SER A 509 14.60 -4.43 4.55
CA SER A 509 13.96 -5.12 3.42
C SER A 509 14.23 -4.41 2.09
N THR A 510 14.19 -3.08 2.04
CA THR A 510 14.51 -2.35 0.81
C THR A 510 16.00 -2.42 0.45
N LEU A 511 16.91 -2.46 1.44
CA LEU A 511 18.33 -2.73 1.19
C LEU A 511 18.57 -4.13 0.64
N LYS A 512 17.84 -5.14 1.14
CA LYS A 512 17.93 -6.52 0.67
C LYS A 512 17.46 -6.68 -0.78
N TYR A 513 16.32 -6.08 -1.12
CA TYR A 513 15.64 -6.34 -2.41
C TYR A 513 15.87 -5.27 -3.48
N PHE A 514 16.21 -4.04 -3.08
CA PHE A 514 16.32 -2.87 -3.98
C PHE A 514 17.63 -2.10 -3.75
N ARG A 515 18.72 -2.81 -3.41
CA ARG A 515 20.05 -2.22 -3.18
C ARG A 515 20.52 -1.36 -4.35
N ASP A 516 20.17 -1.74 -5.57
CA ASP A 516 20.52 -1.03 -6.79
C ASP A 516 19.98 0.41 -6.80
N GLU A 517 18.79 0.65 -6.23
CA GLU A 517 18.24 2.01 -6.12
C GLU A 517 19.04 2.87 -5.14
N TYR A 518 19.54 2.30 -4.05
CA TYR A 518 20.43 3.02 -3.13
C TYR A 518 21.74 3.41 -3.83
N ILE A 519 22.32 2.48 -4.59
CA ILE A 519 23.55 2.71 -5.37
C ILE A 519 23.32 3.80 -6.44
N GLU A 520 22.19 3.77 -7.15
CA GLU A 520 21.81 4.80 -8.14
C GLU A 520 21.70 6.20 -7.51
N HIS A 521 21.14 6.31 -6.29
CA HIS A 521 21.08 7.59 -5.57
C HIS A 521 22.45 8.10 -5.16
N ILE A 522 23.38 7.20 -4.81
CA ILE A 522 24.73 7.54 -4.32
C ILE A 522 25.69 7.86 -5.46
N ILE A 523 25.79 6.97 -6.47
CA ILE A 523 26.76 7.05 -7.55
C ILE A 523 26.23 7.90 -8.70
N ASP A 524 25.06 7.55 -9.22
CA ASP A 524 24.50 8.18 -10.42
C ASP A 524 23.78 9.49 -10.08
N LYS A 525 23.57 9.76 -8.78
CA LYS A 525 22.77 10.88 -8.26
C LYS A 525 21.42 10.97 -8.96
N LYS A 526 20.82 9.80 -9.17
CA LYS A 526 19.60 9.65 -9.96
C LYS A 526 18.53 8.93 -9.16
N CYS A 527 17.29 9.34 -9.39
CA CYS A 527 16.12 8.64 -8.85
C CYS A 527 15.26 8.18 -10.01
N ARG A 528 15.39 6.92 -10.46
CA ARG A 528 14.55 6.36 -11.54
C ARG A 528 13.05 6.65 -11.42
N ALA A 529 12.53 6.68 -10.20
CA ALA A 529 11.14 6.97 -9.92
C ALA A 529 10.76 8.45 -10.16
N GLY A 530 11.72 9.37 -9.99
CA GLY A 530 11.54 10.81 -10.15
C GLY A 530 10.86 11.48 -8.96
N VAL A 531 11.04 10.94 -7.74
CA VAL A 531 10.37 11.44 -6.52
C VAL A 531 11.33 12.28 -5.66
N CYS A 532 12.62 11.93 -5.63
CA CYS A 532 13.63 12.66 -4.87
C CYS A 532 14.07 13.92 -5.62
N ALA A 533 13.36 15.03 -5.44
CA ALA A 533 13.53 16.26 -6.22
C ALA A 533 14.96 16.84 -6.19
N SER A 534 15.73 16.62 -5.12
CA SER A 534 17.12 17.09 -5.03
C SER A 534 18.09 16.41 -6.01
N LEU A 535 17.69 15.29 -6.62
CA LEU A 535 18.54 14.51 -7.53
C LEU A 535 18.42 14.91 -9.00
N PHE A 536 17.44 15.76 -9.36
CA PHE A 536 17.25 16.15 -10.74
C PHE A 536 16.67 17.57 -10.85
N TYR A 537 16.95 18.24 -11.97
CA TYR A 537 16.38 19.55 -12.24
C TYR A 537 14.92 19.45 -12.71
N ALA A 538 14.62 18.50 -13.60
CA ALA A 538 13.26 18.25 -14.07
C ALA A 538 12.95 16.75 -14.27
N PRO A 539 11.71 16.29 -14.03
CA PRO A 539 11.32 14.88 -14.20
C PRO A 539 11.57 14.33 -15.61
N CYS A 540 11.37 15.16 -16.64
CA CYS A 540 11.57 14.78 -18.04
C CYS A 540 13.05 14.55 -18.40
N GLU A 541 13.97 15.26 -17.76
CA GLU A 541 15.41 15.04 -17.90
C GLU A 541 15.82 13.76 -17.16
N ASN A 542 15.40 13.60 -15.90
CA ASN A 542 15.66 12.41 -15.08
C ASN A 542 15.15 11.11 -15.74
N ALA A 543 13.98 11.18 -16.39
CA ALA A 543 13.40 10.06 -17.12
C ALA A 543 14.16 9.73 -18.41
N CYS A 544 14.97 10.65 -18.96
CA CYS A 544 15.72 10.44 -20.18
C CYS A 544 16.93 9.52 -19.92
N PRO A 545 17.05 8.36 -20.57
CA PRO A 545 18.22 7.49 -20.39
C PRO A 545 19.54 8.14 -20.83
N ALA A 546 19.47 9.10 -21.77
CA ALA A 546 20.63 9.86 -22.24
C ALA A 546 20.85 11.17 -21.46
N ASN A 547 20.02 11.46 -20.44
CA ASN A 547 20.07 12.69 -19.64
C ASN A 547 20.11 13.97 -20.49
N VAL A 548 19.30 14.02 -21.55
CA VAL A 548 19.18 15.20 -22.40
C VAL A 548 18.41 16.28 -21.65
N ASP A 549 18.88 17.52 -21.71
CA ASP A 549 18.26 18.70 -21.09
C ASP A 549 16.94 19.07 -21.80
N VAL A 550 15.89 18.32 -21.44
CA VAL A 550 14.54 18.48 -21.98
C VAL A 550 13.95 19.86 -21.74
N PRO A 551 13.97 20.40 -20.50
CA PRO A 551 13.41 21.71 -20.23
C PRO A 551 14.01 22.80 -21.12
N ARG A 552 15.33 22.80 -21.30
CA ARG A 552 16.02 23.86 -22.04
C ARG A 552 15.67 23.84 -23.52
N TYR A 553 15.73 22.70 -24.21
CA TYR A 553 15.38 22.69 -25.64
C TYR A 553 13.89 22.91 -25.87
N VAL A 554 13.01 22.51 -24.94
CA VAL A 554 11.57 22.83 -25.04
C VAL A 554 11.33 24.33 -24.88
N SER A 555 12.01 25.00 -23.94
CA SER A 555 11.94 26.45 -23.78
C SER A 555 12.43 27.19 -25.04
N LEU A 556 13.57 26.77 -25.59
CA LEU A 556 14.11 27.34 -26.82
C LEU A 556 13.16 27.15 -28.00
N MET A 557 12.48 26.00 -28.08
CA MET A 557 11.46 25.75 -29.10
C MET A 557 10.24 26.66 -28.93
N ALA A 558 9.81 26.94 -27.70
CA ALA A 558 8.75 27.91 -27.43
C ALA A 558 9.14 29.34 -27.85
N GLU A 559 10.43 29.68 -27.81
CA GLU A 559 10.98 30.96 -28.29
C GLU A 559 11.26 30.99 -29.80
N GLY A 560 11.03 29.89 -30.53
CA GLY A 560 11.33 29.79 -31.97
C GLY A 560 12.82 29.61 -32.31
N LYS A 561 13.66 29.24 -31.33
CA LYS A 561 15.10 29.04 -31.45
C LYS A 561 15.46 27.58 -31.77
N LEU A 562 15.13 27.16 -33.00
CA LEU A 562 15.25 25.76 -33.44
C LEU A 562 16.70 25.26 -33.49
N GLU A 563 17.64 26.11 -33.92
CA GLU A 563 19.05 25.74 -34.03
C GLU A 563 19.67 25.49 -32.65
N GLU A 564 19.39 26.38 -31.70
CA GLU A 564 19.83 26.24 -30.32
C GLU A 564 19.21 25.01 -29.68
N ALA A 565 17.90 24.78 -29.85
CA ALA A 565 17.22 23.59 -29.33
C ALA A 565 17.86 22.28 -29.86
N PHE A 566 18.16 22.24 -31.17
CA PHE A 566 18.86 21.12 -31.80
C PHE A 566 20.26 20.91 -31.21
N LYS A 567 21.04 21.99 -31.05
CA LYS A 567 22.38 21.92 -30.45
C LYS A 567 22.34 21.43 -29.00
N ILE A 568 21.41 21.93 -28.18
CA ILE A 568 21.21 21.48 -26.79
C ILE A 568 20.92 19.98 -26.73
N HIS A 569 20.05 19.46 -27.59
CA HIS A 569 19.81 18.01 -27.62
C HIS A 569 21.10 17.22 -27.94
N MET A 570 21.88 17.70 -28.91
CA MET A 570 23.12 17.07 -29.36
C MET A 570 24.29 17.18 -28.39
N GLU A 571 24.16 17.89 -27.27
CA GLU A 571 25.15 17.85 -26.19
C GLU A 571 25.21 16.47 -25.51
N ARG A 572 24.09 15.75 -25.50
CA ARG A 572 23.93 14.48 -24.78
C ARG A 572 23.50 13.31 -25.66
N ASN A 573 22.80 13.56 -26.77
CA ASN A 573 22.51 12.52 -27.76
C ASN A 573 22.61 13.03 -29.22
N PRO A 574 23.49 12.45 -30.08
CA PRO A 574 23.71 12.94 -31.44
C PRO A 574 22.65 12.50 -32.46
N PHE A 575 21.58 11.83 -32.01
CA PHE A 575 20.53 11.28 -32.88
C PHE A 575 19.14 11.90 -32.61
N PRO A 576 18.97 13.23 -32.70
CA PRO A 576 17.67 13.86 -32.47
C PRO A 576 16.60 13.40 -33.47
N SER A 577 16.95 13.13 -34.74
CA SER A 577 15.98 12.76 -35.78
C SER A 577 15.45 11.34 -35.58
N ILE A 578 16.33 10.41 -35.17
CA ILE A 578 15.95 9.06 -34.76
C ILE A 578 15.14 9.12 -33.46
N CYS A 579 15.59 9.88 -32.45
CA CYS A 579 14.85 10.02 -31.20
C CYS A 579 13.45 10.59 -31.42
N GLY A 580 13.27 11.56 -32.32
CA GLY A 580 11.98 12.12 -32.68
C GLY A 580 11.00 11.16 -33.38
N ARG A 581 11.46 9.96 -33.75
CA ARG A 581 10.64 8.96 -34.47
C ARG A 581 10.41 7.69 -33.68
N VAL A 582 11.46 7.15 -33.06
CA VAL A 582 11.41 5.81 -32.44
C VAL A 582 11.67 5.80 -30.95
N CYS A 583 11.98 6.94 -30.32
CA CYS A 583 12.11 7.00 -28.86
C CYS A 583 10.77 6.62 -28.20
N PRO A 584 10.80 5.78 -27.14
CA PRO A 584 9.61 5.51 -26.31
C PRO A 584 9.07 6.72 -25.55
N ALA A 585 9.72 7.88 -25.65
CA ALA A 585 9.29 9.13 -25.02
C ALA A 585 9.15 9.04 -23.48
N PHE A 586 10.13 8.44 -22.82
CA PHE A 586 10.18 8.32 -21.34
C PHE A 586 9.95 9.66 -20.61
N CYS A 587 10.44 10.75 -21.20
CA CYS A 587 10.28 12.10 -20.71
C CYS A 587 8.82 12.60 -20.72
N GLU A 588 8.00 12.15 -21.66
CA GLU A 588 6.57 12.48 -21.73
C GLU A 588 5.78 11.72 -20.67
N ALA A 589 6.12 10.44 -20.46
CA ALA A 589 5.48 9.61 -19.43
C ALA A 589 5.66 10.15 -17.99
N LYS A 590 6.73 10.93 -17.76
CA LYS A 590 7.03 11.59 -16.48
C LYS A 590 6.76 13.09 -16.49
N CYS A 591 6.10 13.61 -17.52
CA CYS A 591 5.81 15.05 -17.62
C CYS A 591 4.76 15.46 -16.58
N GLU A 592 5.08 16.45 -15.74
CA GLU A 592 4.17 16.98 -14.72
C GLU A 592 2.87 17.53 -15.32
N ARG A 593 2.92 18.08 -16.54
CA ARG A 593 1.72 18.59 -17.23
C ARG A 593 0.69 17.48 -17.50
N GLY A 594 1.14 16.25 -17.73
CA GLY A 594 0.25 15.09 -17.92
C GLY A 594 -0.53 14.68 -16.66
N LYS A 595 -0.27 15.28 -15.50
CA LYS A 595 -1.13 15.15 -14.30
C LYS A 595 -2.32 16.11 -14.32
N LEU A 596 -2.27 17.17 -15.15
CA LEU A 596 -3.34 18.16 -15.30
C LEU A 596 -4.19 17.86 -16.53
N ASP A 597 -3.55 17.71 -17.69
CA ASP A 597 -4.19 17.39 -18.97
C ASP A 597 -3.34 16.40 -19.78
N GLU A 598 -2.52 16.89 -20.71
CA GLU A 598 -1.70 16.08 -21.62
C GLU A 598 -0.21 16.37 -21.43
N PRO A 599 0.66 15.35 -21.54
CA PRO A 599 2.09 15.58 -21.50
C PRO A 599 2.52 16.43 -22.70
N VAL A 600 3.56 17.24 -22.50
CA VAL A 600 4.20 17.96 -23.62
C VAL A 600 4.71 16.92 -24.63
N ALA A 601 4.39 17.09 -25.91
CA ALA A 601 4.81 16.21 -27.02
C ALA A 601 6.30 16.36 -27.36
N ILE A 602 7.16 16.11 -26.37
CA ILE A 602 8.62 16.28 -26.41
C ILE A 602 9.27 15.52 -27.58
N ARG A 603 8.79 14.32 -27.93
CA ARG A 603 9.29 13.54 -29.06
C ARG A 603 8.99 14.23 -30.39
N GLU A 604 7.80 14.78 -30.55
CA GLU A 604 7.44 15.52 -31.77
C GLU A 604 8.21 16.85 -31.84
N ILE A 605 8.42 17.53 -30.71
CA ILE A 605 9.31 18.71 -30.64
C ILE A 605 10.71 18.37 -31.15
N LYS A 606 11.28 17.22 -30.73
CA LYS A 606 12.58 16.74 -31.25
C LYS A 606 12.56 16.55 -32.76
N ARG A 607 11.50 15.95 -33.27
CA ARG A 607 11.36 15.73 -34.71
C ARG A 607 11.34 17.04 -35.48
N VAL A 608 10.61 18.04 -35.00
CA VAL A 608 10.50 19.36 -35.66
C VAL A 608 11.87 20.02 -35.81
N PHE A 609 12.63 20.18 -34.72
CA PHE A 609 13.94 20.85 -34.84
C PHE A 609 14.97 20.00 -35.58
N ALA A 610 14.86 18.66 -35.51
CA ALA A 610 15.80 17.76 -36.19
C ALA A 610 15.60 17.74 -37.71
N ASP A 611 14.35 17.71 -38.16
CA ASP A 611 13.99 17.76 -39.57
C ASP A 611 14.34 19.15 -40.14
N TRP A 612 14.06 20.23 -39.40
CA TRP A 612 14.52 21.58 -39.77
C TRP A 612 16.05 21.66 -39.91
N ALA A 613 16.79 21.09 -38.95
CA ALA A 613 18.26 21.07 -38.99
C ALA A 613 18.80 20.26 -40.19
N LYS A 614 18.12 19.16 -40.57
CA LYS A 614 18.42 18.39 -41.80
C LYS A 614 18.24 19.26 -43.06
N GLU A 615 17.11 19.95 -43.17
CA GLU A 615 16.80 20.81 -44.33
C GLU A 615 17.76 21.98 -44.47
N LYS A 616 18.15 22.60 -43.35
CA LYS A 616 19.11 23.72 -43.32
C LYS A 616 20.57 23.27 -43.38
N GLY A 617 20.84 21.97 -43.38
CA GLY A 617 22.19 21.42 -43.42
C GLY A 617 23.03 21.72 -42.18
N ILE A 618 22.38 21.94 -41.03
CA ILE A 618 23.05 22.23 -39.76
C ILE A 618 23.86 21.01 -39.30
N GLY A 619 25.11 21.26 -38.92
CA GLY A 619 26.05 20.24 -38.48
C GLY A 619 27.19 20.83 -37.68
N PHE A 620 28.22 20.03 -37.44
CA PHE A 620 29.39 20.41 -36.67
C PHE A 620 30.61 20.38 -37.58
N ALA A 621 31.52 21.33 -37.41
CA ALA A 621 32.81 21.31 -38.09
C ALA A 621 33.78 20.35 -37.39
N PRO A 622 34.75 19.76 -38.13
CA PRO A 622 35.88 19.04 -37.57
C PRO A 622 36.68 19.90 -36.58
N PRO A 623 37.38 19.27 -35.61
CA PRO A 623 38.22 20.00 -34.67
C PRO A 623 39.38 20.70 -35.41
N GLU A 624 39.56 22.00 -35.15
CA GLU A 624 40.62 22.80 -35.78
C GLU A 624 42.03 22.32 -35.39
N ASN A 625 42.22 21.98 -34.11
CA ASN A 625 43.48 21.48 -33.57
C ASN A 625 43.29 20.07 -33.01
N PRO A 626 43.33 19.04 -33.87
CA PRO A 626 43.10 17.67 -33.44
C PRO A 626 44.24 17.18 -32.55
N LYS A 627 43.86 16.43 -31.51
CA LYS A 627 44.78 15.70 -30.66
C LYS A 627 45.56 14.65 -31.47
N LYS A 628 46.77 14.32 -31.02
CA LYS A 628 47.66 13.38 -31.71
C LYS A 628 47.29 11.93 -31.44
N GLU A 629 46.69 11.70 -30.27
CA GLU A 629 46.23 10.41 -29.80
C GLU A 629 45.13 9.85 -30.71
N ARG A 630 45.29 8.59 -31.10
CA ARG A 630 44.41 7.89 -32.03
C ARG A 630 43.48 6.97 -31.27
N VAL A 631 42.17 7.13 -31.50
CA VAL A 631 41.14 6.30 -30.86
C VAL A 631 40.47 5.42 -31.91
N ALA A 632 40.44 4.12 -31.67
CA ALA A 632 39.66 3.18 -32.48
C ALA A 632 38.32 2.88 -31.79
N ILE A 633 37.26 2.75 -32.58
CA ILE A 633 35.93 2.41 -32.10
C ILE A 633 35.45 1.20 -32.89
N VAL A 634 35.05 0.13 -32.21
CA VAL A 634 34.57 -1.09 -32.87
C VAL A 634 33.04 -1.10 -32.91
N GLY A 635 32.49 -1.04 -34.12
CA GLY A 635 31.05 -1.02 -34.42
C GLY A 635 30.49 0.38 -34.65
N ALA A 636 29.77 0.57 -35.76
CA ALA A 636 29.06 1.80 -36.11
C ALA A 636 27.57 1.75 -35.69
N GLY A 637 27.29 1.15 -34.53
CA GLY A 637 25.98 1.24 -33.88
C GLY A 637 25.78 2.57 -33.13
N PRO A 638 24.62 2.79 -32.50
CA PRO A 638 24.33 4.03 -31.76
C PRO A 638 25.39 4.37 -30.69
N ALA A 639 25.87 3.37 -29.95
CA ALA A 639 26.90 3.59 -28.92
C ALA A 639 28.24 4.01 -29.52
N GLY A 640 28.75 3.26 -30.49
CA GLY A 640 30.04 3.56 -31.14
C GLY A 640 30.03 4.90 -31.88
N LEU A 641 28.97 5.20 -32.63
CA LEU A 641 28.81 6.49 -33.30
C LEU A 641 28.66 7.66 -32.32
N SER A 642 27.99 7.47 -31.18
CA SER A 642 27.92 8.50 -30.13
C SER A 642 29.29 8.76 -29.50
N CYS A 643 30.02 7.70 -29.16
CA CYS A 643 31.38 7.79 -28.66
C CYS A 643 32.27 8.55 -29.66
N ALA A 644 32.20 8.21 -30.94
CA ALA A 644 32.96 8.85 -32.01
C ALA A 644 32.64 10.34 -32.13
N PHE A 645 31.35 10.68 -32.14
CA PHE A 645 30.90 12.08 -32.21
C PHE A 645 31.46 12.89 -31.05
N TYR A 646 31.29 12.46 -29.80
CA TYR A 646 31.75 13.22 -28.63
C TYR A 646 33.27 13.27 -28.49
N LEU A 647 33.99 12.20 -28.82
CA LEU A 647 35.45 12.23 -28.88
C LEU A 647 35.93 13.28 -29.88
N THR A 648 35.24 13.42 -31.01
CA THR A 648 35.56 14.46 -32.00
C THR A 648 35.31 15.87 -31.45
N ARG A 649 34.25 16.06 -30.67
CA ARG A 649 33.98 17.33 -29.95
C ARG A 649 35.02 17.64 -28.87
N LEU A 650 35.67 16.63 -28.30
CA LEU A 650 36.81 16.77 -27.38
C LEU A 650 38.16 16.96 -28.10
N GLY A 651 38.15 17.02 -29.44
CA GLY A 651 39.33 17.26 -30.27
C GLY A 651 40.05 16.01 -30.77
N TYR A 652 39.55 14.80 -30.51
CA TYR A 652 40.14 13.57 -31.04
C TYR A 652 39.71 13.33 -32.50
N LYS A 653 40.43 12.44 -33.21
CA LYS A 653 40.06 11.94 -34.54
C LYS A 653 39.81 10.43 -34.48
N PRO A 654 38.62 10.00 -34.00
CA PRO A 654 38.33 8.59 -33.87
C PRO A 654 38.07 7.93 -35.23
N VAL A 655 38.49 6.67 -35.35
CA VAL A 655 38.20 5.81 -36.50
C VAL A 655 37.25 4.70 -36.07
N VAL A 656 36.07 4.67 -36.65
CA VAL A 656 35.03 3.66 -36.41
C VAL A 656 35.20 2.53 -37.41
N PHE A 657 35.31 1.30 -36.93
CA PHE A 657 35.40 0.10 -37.75
C PHE A 657 34.07 -0.65 -37.71
N GLU A 658 33.41 -0.78 -38.85
CA GLU A 658 32.14 -1.48 -39.00
C GLU A 658 32.32 -2.71 -39.88
N ALA A 659 31.84 -3.86 -39.40
CA ALA A 659 31.91 -5.12 -40.13
C ALA A 659 30.95 -5.13 -41.33
N LEU A 660 29.81 -4.45 -41.20
CA LEU A 660 28.78 -4.36 -42.24
C LEU A 660 29.15 -3.37 -43.36
N PRO A 661 28.51 -3.49 -44.54
CA PRO A 661 28.65 -2.52 -45.62
C PRO A 661 27.90 -1.20 -45.37
N VAL A 662 27.27 -1.03 -44.20
CA VAL A 662 26.49 0.15 -43.82
C VAL A 662 26.70 0.49 -42.35
N ALA A 663 26.70 1.77 -42.02
CA ALA A 663 26.72 2.26 -40.64
C ALA A 663 25.29 2.43 -40.07
N GLY A 664 25.19 2.53 -38.75
CA GLY A 664 23.93 2.72 -38.00
C GLY A 664 23.49 1.50 -37.18
N GLY A 665 24.16 0.35 -37.35
CA GLY A 665 23.87 -0.88 -36.62
C GLY A 665 22.38 -1.23 -36.62
N MET A 666 21.84 -1.59 -35.46
CA MET A 666 20.42 -1.95 -35.29
C MET A 666 19.44 -0.86 -35.71
N MET A 667 19.83 0.42 -35.68
CA MET A 667 18.95 1.51 -36.14
C MET A 667 18.77 1.50 -37.66
N ARG A 668 19.74 0.96 -38.42
CA ARG A 668 19.70 0.86 -39.88
C ARG A 668 19.18 -0.50 -40.37
N ILE A 669 19.52 -1.58 -39.67
CA ILE A 669 19.23 -2.96 -40.13
C ILE A 669 18.08 -3.63 -39.37
N GLY A 670 17.82 -3.22 -38.13
CA GLY A 670 16.86 -3.90 -37.24
C GLY A 670 15.49 -3.24 -37.16
N ILE A 671 15.37 -1.96 -37.52
CA ILE A 671 14.10 -1.22 -37.48
C ILE A 671 13.51 -1.13 -38.91
N PRO A 672 12.23 -1.52 -39.12
CA PRO A 672 11.59 -1.40 -40.41
C PRO A 672 11.52 0.04 -40.93
N ASP A 673 11.65 0.20 -42.25
CA ASP A 673 11.75 1.50 -42.93
C ASP A 673 10.53 2.42 -42.70
N TYR A 674 9.32 1.84 -42.62
CA TYR A 674 8.10 2.61 -42.32
C TYR A 674 8.09 3.22 -40.91
N ARG A 675 8.88 2.67 -39.98
CA ARG A 675 8.99 3.16 -38.59
C ARG A 675 10.17 4.10 -38.41
N LEU A 676 11.29 3.80 -39.07
CA LEU A 676 12.47 4.65 -39.11
C LEU A 676 13.03 4.67 -40.54
N PRO A 677 12.72 5.73 -41.33
CA PRO A 677 13.18 5.83 -42.70
C PRO A 677 14.70 5.79 -42.79
N LYS A 678 15.22 4.95 -43.70
CA LYS A 678 16.66 4.77 -43.88
C LYS A 678 17.37 6.06 -44.23
N ASP A 679 16.75 6.93 -45.03
CA ASP A 679 17.34 8.24 -45.40
C ASP A 679 17.57 9.14 -44.18
N ILE A 680 16.72 9.05 -43.14
CA ILE A 680 16.89 9.77 -41.88
C ILE A 680 18.13 9.28 -41.14
N VAL A 681 18.28 7.96 -40.99
CA VAL A 681 19.45 7.35 -40.36
C VAL A 681 20.74 7.75 -41.11
N GLU A 682 20.70 7.72 -42.43
CA GLU A 682 21.83 8.11 -43.27
C GLU A 682 22.21 9.59 -43.10
N SER A 683 21.20 10.46 -42.99
CA SER A 683 21.45 11.89 -42.81
C SER A 683 22.14 12.21 -41.48
N GLU A 684 21.79 11.50 -40.39
CA GLU A 684 22.46 11.68 -39.09
C GLU A 684 23.87 11.11 -39.08
N ILE A 685 24.10 9.96 -39.72
CA ILE A 685 25.45 9.39 -39.88
C ILE A 685 26.34 10.34 -40.67
N LYS A 686 25.86 10.86 -41.82
CA LYS A 686 26.60 11.85 -42.61
C LYS A 686 26.90 13.12 -41.82
N ARG A 687 26.03 13.52 -40.90
CA ARG A 687 26.29 14.66 -39.99
C ARG A 687 27.45 14.35 -39.03
N ILE A 688 27.53 13.13 -38.51
CA ILE A 688 28.63 12.66 -37.66
C ILE A 688 29.95 12.58 -38.45
N GLU A 689 29.93 12.08 -39.70
CA GLU A 689 31.10 12.08 -40.58
C GLU A 689 31.59 13.50 -40.88
N LYS A 690 30.68 14.42 -41.21
CA LYS A 690 30.99 15.84 -41.41
C LYS A 690 31.60 16.50 -40.17
N ALA A 691 31.26 16.01 -38.97
CA ALA A 691 31.85 16.46 -37.73
C ALA A 691 33.32 16.03 -37.54
N GLY A 692 33.86 15.16 -38.40
CA GLY A 692 35.26 14.73 -38.39
C GLY A 692 35.49 13.27 -38.01
N VAL A 693 34.43 12.45 -37.93
CA VAL A 693 34.53 11.01 -37.66
C VAL A 693 34.85 10.24 -38.94
N GLU A 694 35.88 9.39 -38.92
CA GLU A 694 36.19 8.47 -40.03
C GLU A 694 35.49 7.12 -39.79
N ILE A 695 34.64 6.69 -40.72
CA ILE A 695 33.95 5.38 -40.64
C ILE A 695 34.48 4.45 -41.73
N LYS A 696 35.01 3.29 -41.33
CA LYS A 696 35.48 2.23 -42.22
C LYS A 696 34.50 1.06 -42.23
N LEU A 697 33.73 0.97 -43.30
CA LEU A 697 32.80 -0.12 -43.55
C LEU A 697 33.55 -1.36 -44.03
N ASN A 698 32.90 -2.53 -43.98
CA ASN A 698 33.49 -3.83 -44.36
C ASN A 698 34.85 -4.11 -43.69
N SER A 699 35.05 -3.61 -42.47
CA SER A 699 36.32 -3.66 -41.73
C SER A 699 36.15 -4.39 -40.40
N PRO A 700 35.88 -5.72 -40.41
CA PRO A 700 35.70 -6.48 -39.18
C PRO A 700 37.02 -6.53 -38.38
N ILE A 701 36.96 -6.15 -37.11
CA ILE A 701 38.10 -6.26 -36.18
C ILE A 701 38.03 -7.60 -35.45
N LYS A 702 39.10 -8.39 -35.53
CA LYS A 702 39.15 -9.72 -34.93
C LYS A 702 39.74 -9.72 -33.52
N SER A 703 40.55 -8.71 -33.18
CA SER A 703 41.14 -8.59 -31.85
C SER A 703 41.51 -7.15 -31.49
N ILE A 704 41.51 -6.84 -30.19
CA ILE A 704 41.99 -5.56 -29.64
C ILE A 704 43.49 -5.36 -29.94
N ARG A 705 44.26 -6.45 -29.98
CA ARG A 705 45.70 -6.43 -30.26
C ARG A 705 46.02 -5.87 -31.64
N GLU A 706 45.23 -6.24 -32.66
CA GLU A 706 45.37 -5.72 -34.03
C GLU A 706 45.30 -4.19 -34.05
N LEU A 707 44.36 -3.60 -33.31
CA LEU A 707 44.20 -2.14 -33.25
C LEU A 707 45.38 -1.47 -32.52
N LYS A 708 45.91 -2.07 -31.46
CA LYS A 708 47.11 -1.56 -30.79
C LYS A 708 48.33 -1.60 -31.71
N GLU A 709 48.52 -2.68 -32.45
CA GLU A 709 49.59 -2.83 -33.45
C GLU A 709 49.45 -1.81 -34.60
N ARG A 710 48.23 -1.38 -34.91
CA ARG A 710 47.91 -0.31 -35.88
C ARG A 710 48.11 1.11 -35.32
N GLY A 711 48.64 1.22 -34.10
CA GLY A 711 49.00 2.48 -33.45
C GLY A 711 47.81 3.28 -32.92
N PHE A 712 46.78 2.60 -32.42
CA PHE A 712 45.69 3.23 -31.66
C PHE A 712 45.99 3.20 -30.17
N ASP A 713 45.90 4.36 -29.53
CA ASP A 713 46.23 4.58 -28.11
C ASP A 713 45.08 4.16 -27.18
N ALA A 714 43.84 4.27 -27.66
CA ALA A 714 42.63 3.86 -26.93
C ALA A 714 41.65 3.15 -27.86
N ILE A 715 40.85 2.24 -27.29
CA ILE A 715 39.89 1.41 -28.01
C ILE A 715 38.57 1.40 -27.24
N PHE A 716 37.47 1.70 -27.93
CA PHE A 716 36.10 1.57 -27.44
C PHE A 716 35.37 0.43 -28.16
#